data_AF-A0A068WLT7-F1
#
_entry.id   AF-A0A068WLT7-F1
#
_cell.length_a   1.000
_cell.length_b   1.000
_cell.length_c   1.000
_cell.angle_alpha   90.00
_cell.angle_beta   90.00
_cell.angle_gamma   90.00
#
_symmetry.space_group_name_H-M   'P 1'
#
loop_
_entity.id
_entity.type
_entity.pdbx_description
1 polymer ?
#
loop_
_entity_poly.entity_id
_entity_poly.type
_entity_poly.pdbx_seq_one_letter_code
_entity_poly.pdbx_strand_id
1 'polypeptide(L)'
;MPLAPLIEPFPDDKKKGLVSIGEYVDDKQPCDDNETEVDIASLKVSDGKVSPADFELLSIIGQGSFGKVFLVKKINGKDSQTVYAMKVLKKAVLKVKDRMRSKTERDILARMKHPFIVSLNYAFQTEGKIYLILEFVKGGDLFSRLAKELMFTEEDVMFYLAEIAVAIDHLHNLGIVYRDLKPENILLTEEGHIKLTDFGLSKEALYDGSDGSKSYSFCGTVEYMAPEIITRRGHGPAADWWSFGVLMYEMLTGTLPFHADSKKETMSQIMKAKLEMPQMLSPGAQSLLRHLFKRTPSNRLGYGPDGFQKLQAHEFFLPINWPDLVDLKITPPFKPTCMLDNLAFNFDKEYTNRTPKDSPASPPSASAHELFRGFSYVAPFLMDRQPDGIQFRHTDVCPKARFSSNLKRISGVKFKEFLGDYQILEEIGKGSYSTAYKCKQISTGNTFAVKIIDEMMHDPTEEVQILLRFKGVPNIVTLRDVYECSGKVYLVTDYLSGGELFDKIMRQKFFSEKEASSVVEVLARTLDILHKQMVVHRDLKPSNILYSDSMCSPESICICDFGFAKQLRAENGLLMTPCYTAQFAAPEVLKMQGYHMACDIWSLGIILYTMLTGRIPFATGPNDPPEVILRRIELGPPQLTDSCWSSISDAAKHLVLSMLNVDPKKRPTASEILRDPWIKNRTLLPAHPSYSLQLPDAQTVKATVVGFFKALKTSPRTELEPVGASFLAQRRGRQKPTTASAAGN
;
A
#
# COMPACT_ATOMS: atom_id res chain seq x y z
N MET A 1 -51.82 15.75 -51.11
CA MET A 1 -52.09 14.46 -50.44
C MET A 1 -51.62 14.60 -49.01
N PRO A 2 -52.54 14.65 -48.03
CA PRO A 2 -52.44 15.66 -46.99
C PRO A 2 -51.86 15.14 -45.68
N LEU A 3 -50.96 15.97 -45.17
CA LEU A 3 -50.47 16.10 -43.80
C LEU A 3 -51.59 16.57 -42.85
N ALA A 4 -51.51 16.20 -41.57
CA ALA A 4 -52.10 16.94 -40.43
C ALA A 4 -51.49 16.52 -39.06
N PRO A 5 -51.54 17.40 -38.03
CA PRO A 5 -50.48 17.56 -37.00
C PRO A 5 -50.96 17.51 -35.51
N LEU A 6 -49.99 17.66 -34.58
CA LEU A 6 -49.97 18.21 -33.18
C LEU A 6 -51.16 18.06 -32.22
N ILE A 7 -50.89 17.76 -30.92
CA ILE A 7 -51.55 18.29 -29.67
C ILE A 7 -50.80 17.80 -28.38
N GLU A 8 -50.41 18.74 -27.50
CA GLU A 8 -50.24 18.65 -26.02
C GLU A 8 -51.54 19.18 -25.33
N PRO A 9 -51.77 19.28 -23.99
CA PRO A 9 -51.26 18.63 -22.76
C PRO A 9 -52.42 18.11 -21.82
N PHE A 10 -52.11 17.70 -20.57
CA PHE A 10 -53.00 17.22 -19.49
C PHE A 10 -54.25 18.07 -19.16
N PRO A 11 -55.29 17.47 -18.52
CA PRO A 11 -55.97 18.16 -17.42
C PRO A 11 -56.24 17.31 -16.14
N ASP A 12 -56.26 18.04 -15.02
CA ASP A 12 -56.68 17.67 -13.65
C ASP A 12 -58.12 17.13 -13.56
N ASP A 13 -58.39 16.23 -12.60
CA ASP A 13 -59.50 16.48 -11.67
C ASP A 13 -59.43 15.74 -10.33
N LYS A 14 -59.80 16.49 -9.28
CA LYS A 14 -59.81 16.13 -7.86
C LYS A 14 -61.13 15.42 -7.50
N LYS A 15 -61.09 14.40 -6.62
CA LYS A 15 -61.83 14.30 -5.33
C LYS A 15 -62.04 12.86 -4.83
N LYS A 16 -62.15 12.80 -3.48
CA LYS A 16 -62.44 11.69 -2.54
C LYS A 16 -61.18 10.93 -2.13
N GLY A 17 -60.76 10.92 -0.87
CA GLY A 17 -61.41 11.20 0.42
C GLY A 17 -60.81 10.20 1.41
N LEU A 18 -60.35 10.70 2.56
CA LEU A 18 -59.59 9.98 3.61
C LEU A 18 -60.11 8.58 3.96
N VAL A 19 -59.19 7.62 4.20
CA VAL A 19 -59.25 6.70 5.36
C VAL A 19 -57.84 6.41 5.89
N SER A 20 -57.78 6.32 7.21
CA SER A 20 -56.70 6.32 8.19
C SER A 20 -55.52 5.37 8.00
N ILE A 21 -54.41 5.86 8.56
CA ILE A 21 -53.23 5.19 9.09
C ILE A 21 -53.65 4.02 10.00
N GLY A 22 -53.04 2.85 9.81
CA GLY A 22 -53.08 1.71 10.72
C GLY A 22 -51.67 1.41 11.20
N GLU A 23 -51.45 1.62 12.50
CA GLU A 23 -50.21 1.46 13.23
C GLU A 23 -49.71 0.01 13.20
N TYR A 24 -48.40 -0.19 12.95
CA TYR A 24 -47.71 -1.43 13.29
C TYR A 24 -46.97 -1.21 14.62
N VAL A 25 -47.36 -2.00 15.60
CA VAL A 25 -46.86 -2.00 16.99
C VAL A 25 -45.39 -2.44 17.03
N ASP A 26 -44.56 -1.63 17.69
CA ASP A 26 -43.14 -1.86 17.98
C ASP A 26 -43.03 -2.66 19.29
N ASP A 27 -42.98 -4.00 19.20
CA ASP A 27 -42.63 -4.86 20.33
C ASP A 27 -41.10 -5.06 20.37
N LYS A 28 -40.41 -4.11 20.99
CA LYS A 28 -39.02 -4.25 21.45
C LYS A 28 -39.02 -4.65 22.91
N GLN A 29 -38.80 -5.93 23.18
CA GLN A 29 -38.36 -6.38 24.51
C GLN A 29 -36.84 -6.17 24.63
N PRO A 30 -36.34 -5.57 25.74
CA PRO A 30 -34.92 -5.47 26.01
C PRO A 30 -34.39 -6.84 26.46
N CYS A 31 -33.29 -7.29 25.85
CA CYS A 31 -32.55 -8.46 26.33
C CYS A 31 -31.64 -8.04 27.48
N ASP A 32 -31.88 -8.64 28.64
CA ASP A 32 -31.07 -8.53 29.86
C ASP A 32 -29.75 -9.29 29.67
N ASP A 33 -28.63 -8.58 29.71
CA ASP A 33 -27.28 -9.15 29.68
C ASP A 33 -26.92 -9.71 31.07
N ASN A 34 -27.27 -10.96 31.32
CA ASN A 34 -26.71 -11.74 32.43
C ASN A 34 -25.96 -12.95 31.86
N GLU A 35 -24.67 -12.74 31.61
CA GLU A 35 -23.72 -13.72 31.11
C GLU A 35 -23.47 -14.82 32.17
N THR A 36 -23.73 -16.08 31.80
CA THR A 36 -23.19 -17.23 32.54
C THR A 36 -22.32 -18.06 31.59
N GLU A 37 -21.08 -18.24 32.03
CA GLU A 37 -19.94 -18.79 31.29
C GLU A 37 -19.95 -20.32 31.31
N VAL A 38 -19.57 -20.96 30.19
CA VAL A 38 -19.18 -22.38 30.21
C VAL A 38 -18.03 -22.64 29.22
N ASP A 39 -17.03 -23.37 29.71
CA ASP A 39 -15.79 -23.74 29.02
C ASP A 39 -16.01 -24.88 28.01
N ILE A 40 -15.60 -24.67 26.75
CA ILE A 40 -15.83 -25.60 25.62
C ILE A 40 -14.68 -26.61 25.56
N ALA A 41 -14.54 -27.43 26.61
CA ALA A 41 -13.47 -28.45 26.69
C ALA A 41 -13.98 -29.90 26.77
N SER A 42 -15.29 -30.16 26.67
CA SER A 42 -15.85 -31.48 27.03
C SER A 42 -16.83 -32.07 26.02
N LEU A 43 -16.44 -32.22 24.75
CA LEU A 43 -17.13 -33.14 23.82
C LEU A 43 -16.12 -33.92 22.98
N LYS A 44 -15.86 -35.17 23.38
CA LYS A 44 -15.20 -36.17 22.51
C LYS A 44 -16.20 -36.66 21.47
N VAL A 45 -15.84 -36.62 20.19
CA VAL A 45 -16.55 -37.34 19.11
C VAL A 45 -15.55 -38.10 18.24
N SER A 46 -15.90 -39.36 17.94
CA SER A 46 -15.16 -40.31 17.12
C SER A 46 -15.45 -40.19 15.61
N ASP A 47 -14.45 -40.63 14.84
CA ASP A 47 -14.37 -40.97 13.40
C ASP A 47 -15.01 -40.05 12.34
N GLY A 48 -14.15 -39.27 11.68
CA GLY A 48 -14.32 -38.82 10.29
C GLY A 48 -15.11 -37.53 10.05
N LYS A 49 -15.82 -36.99 11.05
CA LYS A 49 -16.60 -35.75 10.91
C LYS A 49 -15.81 -34.53 11.39
N VAL A 50 -15.54 -33.59 10.47
CA VAL A 50 -14.92 -32.29 10.78
C VAL A 50 -15.92 -31.37 11.47
N SER A 51 -15.48 -30.67 12.51
CA SER A 51 -16.29 -29.82 13.38
C SER A 51 -15.58 -28.50 13.71
N PRO A 52 -16.26 -27.51 14.34
CA PRO A 52 -15.58 -26.29 14.81
C PRO A 52 -14.41 -26.58 15.78
N ALA A 53 -14.49 -27.66 16.58
CA ALA A 53 -13.48 -28.02 17.56
C ALA A 53 -12.14 -28.45 16.92
N ASP A 54 -12.13 -28.74 15.61
CA ASP A 54 -10.90 -29.08 14.89
C ASP A 54 -10.08 -27.85 14.48
N PHE A 55 -10.55 -26.64 14.82
CA PHE A 55 -9.95 -25.37 14.43
C PHE A 55 -9.78 -24.42 15.63
N GLU A 56 -8.55 -23.99 15.85
CA GLU A 56 -8.18 -22.93 16.79
C GLU A 56 -8.43 -21.56 16.14
N LEU A 57 -9.17 -20.67 16.79
CA LEU A 57 -9.42 -19.30 16.31
C LEU A 57 -8.22 -18.39 16.63
N LEU A 58 -7.59 -17.81 15.62
CA LEU A 58 -6.43 -16.93 15.78
C LEU A 58 -6.81 -15.45 15.80
N SER A 59 -7.64 -15.00 14.85
CA SER A 59 -8.07 -13.60 14.74
C SER A 59 -9.36 -13.45 13.95
N ILE A 60 -10.02 -12.30 14.04
CA ILE A 60 -11.10 -11.92 13.13
C ILE A 60 -10.48 -11.14 11.97
N ILE A 61 -10.73 -11.59 10.74
CA ILE A 61 -10.18 -10.98 9.52
C ILE A 61 -11.24 -10.29 8.66
N GLY A 62 -12.52 -10.43 9.00
CA GLY A 62 -13.61 -9.69 8.38
C GLY A 62 -14.96 -9.91 9.04
N GLN A 63 -15.91 -9.01 8.79
CA GLN A 63 -17.29 -9.10 9.26
C GLN A 63 -18.27 -8.63 8.19
N GLY A 64 -19.21 -9.50 7.82
CA GLY A 64 -20.31 -9.19 6.91
C GLY A 64 -21.65 -9.02 7.64
N SER A 65 -22.72 -8.76 6.89
CA SER A 65 -24.07 -8.56 7.44
C SER A 65 -24.67 -9.80 8.11
N PHE A 66 -24.20 -10.99 7.76
CA PHE A 66 -24.78 -12.26 8.22
C PHE A 66 -23.77 -13.21 8.89
N GLY A 67 -22.52 -12.77 9.05
CA GLY A 67 -21.44 -13.65 9.49
C GLY A 67 -20.10 -12.97 9.75
N LYS A 68 -19.17 -13.74 10.29
CA LYS A 68 -17.79 -13.33 10.57
C LYS A 68 -16.83 -14.21 9.79
N VAL A 69 -15.67 -13.67 9.45
CA VAL A 69 -14.56 -14.42 8.86
C VAL A 69 -13.42 -14.42 9.86
N PHE A 70 -13.00 -15.62 10.26
CA PHE A 70 -11.92 -15.84 11.21
C PHE A 70 -10.69 -16.38 10.50
N LEU A 71 -9.51 -15.96 10.94
CA LEU A 71 -8.28 -16.69 10.71
C LEU A 71 -8.24 -17.85 11.70
N VAL A 72 -8.07 -19.08 11.20
CA VAL A 72 -8.08 -20.28 12.02
C VAL A 72 -6.91 -21.18 11.71
N LYS A 73 -6.48 -21.96 12.69
CA LYS A 73 -5.46 -22.98 12.54
C LYS A 73 -6.05 -24.34 12.82
N LYS A 74 -5.88 -25.29 11.89
CA LYS A 74 -6.37 -26.64 12.09
C LYS A 74 -5.48 -27.37 13.10
N ILE A 75 -6.05 -27.97 14.13
CA ILE A 75 -5.27 -28.60 15.21
C ILE A 75 -5.11 -30.11 15.04
N ASN A 76 -6.04 -30.77 14.32
CA ASN A 76 -6.07 -32.23 14.17
C ASN A 76 -6.02 -32.65 12.69
N GLY A 77 -5.82 -33.94 12.39
CA GLY A 77 -5.88 -34.52 11.04
C GLY A 77 -4.63 -34.32 10.17
N LYS A 78 -4.69 -34.79 8.91
CA LYS A 78 -3.53 -34.85 7.98
C LYS A 78 -2.92 -33.48 7.64
N ASP A 79 -3.72 -32.43 7.70
CA ASP A 79 -3.37 -31.04 7.44
C ASP A 79 -3.34 -30.21 8.74
N SER A 80 -3.06 -30.84 9.89
CA SER A 80 -2.81 -30.14 11.16
C SER A 80 -1.74 -29.06 10.98
N GLN A 81 -1.87 -27.99 11.74
CA GLN A 81 -1.09 -26.75 11.70
C GLN A 81 -1.33 -25.85 10.48
N THR A 82 -2.15 -26.28 9.50
CA THR A 82 -2.50 -25.45 8.35
C THR A 82 -3.45 -24.32 8.75
N VAL A 83 -3.23 -23.14 8.19
CA VAL A 83 -4.00 -21.92 8.46
C VAL A 83 -5.05 -21.72 7.36
N TYR A 84 -6.27 -21.35 7.76
CA TYR A 84 -7.42 -21.20 6.89
C TYR A 84 -8.22 -19.93 7.20
N ALA A 85 -9.03 -19.49 6.24
CA ALA A 85 -10.08 -18.50 6.47
C ALA A 85 -11.41 -19.23 6.73
N MET A 86 -11.97 -19.10 7.93
CA MET A 86 -13.24 -19.68 8.33
C MET A 86 -14.35 -18.63 8.22
N LYS A 87 -15.22 -18.77 7.22
CA LYS A 87 -16.45 -17.97 7.09
C LYS A 87 -17.59 -18.65 7.86
N VAL A 88 -18.12 -17.96 8.87
CA VAL A 88 -19.17 -18.46 9.77
C VAL A 88 -20.45 -17.66 9.56
N LEU A 89 -21.55 -18.31 9.19
CA LEU A 89 -22.86 -17.67 9.05
C LEU A 89 -23.89 -18.28 10.02
N LYS A 90 -24.68 -17.42 10.66
CA LYS A 90 -25.74 -17.84 11.60
C LYS A 90 -27.04 -18.16 10.85
N LYS A 91 -27.57 -19.38 10.97
CA LYS A 91 -28.74 -19.84 10.20
C LYS A 91 -30.03 -19.07 10.52
N ALA A 92 -30.20 -18.65 11.79
CA ALA A 92 -31.40 -17.95 12.25
C ALA A 92 -31.59 -16.57 11.61
N VAL A 93 -30.50 -15.85 11.30
CA VAL A 93 -30.54 -14.53 10.66
C VAL A 93 -30.57 -14.57 9.13
N LEU A 94 -30.32 -15.74 8.53
CA LEU A 94 -30.38 -15.90 7.08
C LEU A 94 -31.84 -16.03 6.62
N LYS A 95 -32.25 -15.14 5.72
CA LYS A 95 -33.52 -15.28 4.99
C LYS A 95 -33.43 -16.44 4.01
N VAL A 96 -34.58 -16.96 3.55
CA VAL A 96 -34.64 -18.10 2.61
C VAL A 96 -33.72 -17.92 1.39
N LYS A 97 -33.71 -16.71 0.81
CA LYS A 97 -32.84 -16.38 -0.34
C LYS A 97 -31.35 -16.42 0.02
N ASP A 98 -30.97 -15.97 1.22
CA ASP A 98 -29.57 -15.95 1.67
C ASP A 98 -29.08 -17.36 2.04
N ARG A 99 -29.96 -18.23 2.54
CA ARG A 99 -29.64 -19.66 2.75
C ARG A 99 -29.37 -20.38 1.44
N MET A 100 -30.20 -20.15 0.42
CA MET A 100 -29.98 -20.67 -0.93
C MET A 100 -28.65 -20.20 -1.50
N ARG A 101 -28.33 -18.90 -1.35
CA ARG A 101 -27.04 -18.33 -1.76
C ARG A 101 -25.85 -19.01 -1.10
N SER A 102 -25.87 -19.23 0.22
CA SER A 102 -24.77 -19.92 0.91
C SER A 102 -24.63 -21.38 0.50
N LYS A 103 -25.74 -22.06 0.16
CA LYS A 103 -25.69 -23.42 -0.39
C LYS A 103 -25.06 -23.43 -1.78
N THR A 104 -25.49 -22.53 -2.67
CA THR A 104 -24.92 -22.34 -4.01
C THR A 104 -23.45 -21.94 -3.97
N GLU A 105 -23.04 -21.03 -3.09
CA GLU A 105 -21.65 -20.64 -2.87
C GLU A 105 -20.78 -21.87 -2.56
N ARG A 106 -21.25 -22.72 -1.63
CA ARG A 106 -20.58 -23.98 -1.28
C ARG A 106 -20.52 -24.95 -2.46
N ASP A 107 -21.61 -25.13 -3.20
CA ASP A 107 -21.69 -26.03 -4.37
C ASP A 107 -20.75 -25.59 -5.51
N ILE A 108 -20.72 -24.28 -5.79
CA ILE A 108 -19.80 -23.69 -6.78
C ILE A 108 -18.36 -23.95 -6.35
N LEU A 109 -17.97 -23.49 -5.15
CA LEU A 109 -16.60 -23.57 -4.67
C LEU A 109 -16.09 -25.02 -4.53
N ALA A 110 -16.97 -25.98 -4.20
CA ALA A 110 -16.60 -27.40 -4.14
C ALA A 110 -16.15 -27.98 -5.50
N ARG A 111 -16.51 -27.32 -6.61
CA ARG A 111 -16.17 -27.73 -7.98
C ARG A 111 -15.03 -26.91 -8.58
N MET A 112 -14.60 -25.84 -7.91
CA MET A 112 -13.58 -24.94 -8.44
C MET A 112 -12.18 -25.43 -8.10
N LYS A 113 -11.32 -25.53 -9.11
CA LYS A 113 -9.88 -25.68 -8.96
C LYS A 113 -9.19 -24.82 -10.01
N HIS A 114 -8.74 -23.64 -9.58
CA HIS A 114 -8.18 -22.65 -10.49
C HIS A 114 -7.15 -21.78 -9.74
N PRO A 115 -5.99 -21.43 -10.34
CA PRO A 115 -4.94 -20.66 -9.67
C PRO A 115 -5.44 -19.32 -9.11
N PHE A 116 -6.33 -18.66 -9.86
CA PHE A 116 -6.87 -17.33 -9.55
C PHE A 116 -8.22 -17.32 -8.82
N ILE A 117 -8.64 -18.45 -8.25
CA ILE A 117 -9.87 -18.56 -7.45
C ILE A 117 -9.53 -19.18 -6.09
N VAL A 118 -10.15 -18.70 -5.01
CA VAL A 118 -9.96 -19.30 -3.68
C VAL A 118 -10.49 -20.73 -3.63
N SER A 119 -9.74 -21.62 -2.97
CA SER A 119 -10.16 -23.02 -2.80
C SER A 119 -11.05 -23.19 -1.57
N LEU A 120 -12.07 -24.07 -1.67
CA LEU A 120 -12.81 -24.58 -0.52
C LEU A 120 -12.18 -25.89 -0.05
N ASN A 121 -11.78 -25.93 1.22
CA ASN A 121 -11.12 -27.09 1.84
C ASN A 121 -12.12 -27.94 2.62
N TYR A 122 -12.99 -27.28 3.39
CA TYR A 122 -14.04 -27.93 4.16
C TYR A 122 -15.33 -27.11 4.12
N ALA A 123 -16.47 -27.79 4.17
CA ALA A 123 -17.72 -27.17 4.57
C ALA A 123 -18.41 -28.07 5.59
N PHE A 124 -19.01 -27.48 6.61
CA PHE A 124 -19.80 -28.22 7.59
C PHE A 124 -20.81 -27.28 8.26
N GLN A 125 -21.65 -27.85 9.11
CA GLN A 125 -22.69 -27.11 9.80
C GLN A 125 -22.88 -27.65 11.21
N THR A 126 -23.34 -26.77 12.09
CA THR A 126 -23.89 -27.14 13.39
C THR A 126 -25.41 -26.93 13.37
N GLU A 127 -26.08 -27.10 14.51
CA GLU A 127 -27.52 -26.82 14.60
C GLU A 127 -27.83 -25.37 14.20
N GLY A 128 -27.06 -24.41 14.72
CA GLY A 128 -27.29 -22.96 14.53
C GLY A 128 -26.48 -22.28 13.42
N LYS A 129 -25.44 -22.89 12.85
CA LYS A 129 -24.47 -22.20 11.96
C LYS A 129 -24.01 -23.05 10.78
N ILE A 130 -23.51 -22.38 9.75
CA ILE A 130 -22.79 -22.97 8.62
C ILE A 130 -21.36 -22.42 8.56
N TYR A 131 -20.43 -23.27 8.12
CA TYR A 131 -19.00 -23.01 8.12
C TYR A 131 -18.43 -23.35 6.74
N LEU A 132 -17.71 -22.39 6.15
CA LEU A 132 -16.89 -22.60 4.95
C LEU A 132 -15.44 -22.35 5.35
N ILE A 133 -14.59 -23.35 5.16
CA ILE A 133 -13.15 -23.29 5.41
C ILE A 133 -12.46 -23.11 4.07
N LEU A 134 -11.99 -21.90 3.84
CA LEU A 134 -11.37 -21.44 2.60
C LEU A 134 -9.86 -21.36 2.76
N GLU A 135 -9.15 -21.45 1.65
CA GLU A 135 -7.74 -21.07 1.53
C GLU A 135 -7.51 -19.68 2.15
N PHE A 136 -6.50 -19.55 3.02
CA PHE A 136 -6.12 -18.25 3.57
C PHE A 136 -5.13 -17.53 2.65
N VAL A 137 -5.55 -16.38 2.13
CA VAL A 137 -4.77 -15.55 1.20
C VAL A 137 -4.19 -14.34 1.94
N LYS A 138 -2.87 -14.35 2.17
CA LYS A 138 -2.19 -13.47 3.16
C LYS A 138 -1.96 -12.01 2.72
N GLY A 139 -1.99 -11.73 1.42
CA GLY A 139 -1.62 -10.42 0.87
C GLY A 139 -2.69 -9.34 1.02
N GLY A 140 -3.86 -9.66 1.61
CA GLY A 140 -4.98 -8.75 1.77
C GLY A 140 -5.78 -8.56 0.48
N ASP A 141 -6.69 -7.60 0.47
CA ASP A 141 -7.54 -7.27 -0.69
C ASP A 141 -6.94 -6.17 -1.57
N LEU A 142 -7.32 -6.18 -2.85
CA LEU A 142 -6.87 -5.22 -3.86
C LEU A 142 -7.40 -3.80 -3.56
N PHE A 143 -8.55 -3.69 -2.88
CA PHE A 143 -9.08 -2.38 -2.46
C PHE A 143 -8.11 -1.64 -1.53
N SER A 144 -7.61 -2.32 -0.50
CA SER A 144 -6.64 -1.78 0.45
C SER A 144 -5.33 -1.38 -0.23
N ARG A 145 -4.95 -2.07 -1.32
CA ARG A 145 -3.81 -1.70 -2.16
C ARG A 145 -4.10 -0.45 -2.99
N LEU A 146 -5.21 -0.42 -3.72
CA LEU A 146 -5.63 0.72 -4.54
C LEU A 146 -5.80 1.99 -3.70
N ALA A 147 -6.35 1.87 -2.48
CA ALA A 147 -6.51 2.96 -1.54
C ALA A 147 -5.17 3.58 -1.06
N LYS A 148 -4.08 2.81 -1.03
CA LYS A 148 -2.73 3.28 -0.66
C LYS A 148 -1.98 3.92 -1.83
N GLU A 149 -2.26 3.49 -3.07
CA GLU A 149 -1.51 3.94 -4.26
C GLU A 149 -2.26 4.93 -5.15
N LEU A 150 -3.52 5.24 -4.82
CA LEU A 150 -4.45 6.07 -5.59
C LEU A 150 -4.84 5.48 -6.95
N MET A 151 -3.88 5.08 -7.79
CA MET A 151 -4.09 4.39 -9.08
C MET A 151 -2.90 3.47 -9.41
N PHE A 152 -3.11 2.50 -10.30
CA PHE A 152 -2.10 1.56 -10.79
C PHE A 152 -1.58 1.96 -12.17
N THR A 153 -0.40 1.47 -12.55
CA THR A 153 0.11 1.67 -13.92
C THR A 153 -0.67 0.82 -14.92
N GLU A 154 -0.65 1.17 -16.21
CA GLU A 154 -1.32 0.34 -17.23
C GLU A 154 -0.76 -1.08 -17.29
N GLU A 155 0.54 -1.27 -17.03
CA GLU A 155 1.17 -2.59 -16.96
C GLU A 155 0.67 -3.41 -15.76
N ASP A 156 0.58 -2.80 -14.59
CA ASP A 156 0.02 -3.45 -13.39
C ASP A 156 -1.44 -3.84 -13.63
N VAL A 157 -2.22 -2.91 -14.19
CA VAL A 157 -3.63 -3.12 -14.55
C VAL A 157 -3.76 -4.24 -15.57
N MET A 158 -2.92 -4.25 -16.61
CA MET A 158 -2.91 -5.29 -17.63
C MET A 158 -2.64 -6.66 -17.03
N PHE A 159 -1.64 -6.77 -16.15
CA PHE A 159 -1.34 -8.02 -15.44
C PHE A 159 -2.54 -8.51 -14.62
N TYR A 160 -3.06 -7.69 -13.71
CA TYR A 160 -4.17 -8.10 -12.85
C TYR A 160 -5.46 -8.38 -13.62
N LEU A 161 -5.78 -7.56 -14.62
CA LEU A 161 -6.93 -7.79 -15.48
C LEU A 161 -6.78 -9.07 -16.30
N ALA A 162 -5.58 -9.43 -16.73
CA ALA A 162 -5.36 -10.69 -17.45
C ALA A 162 -5.67 -11.89 -16.53
N GLU A 163 -5.17 -11.90 -15.28
CA GLU A 163 -5.46 -12.97 -14.32
C GLU A 163 -6.96 -13.05 -13.99
N ILE A 164 -7.60 -11.90 -13.78
CA ILE A 164 -9.05 -11.81 -13.54
C ILE A 164 -9.83 -12.30 -14.75
N ALA A 165 -9.41 -11.96 -15.97
CA ALA A 165 -10.09 -12.38 -17.20
C ALA A 165 -10.03 -13.91 -17.36
N VAL A 166 -8.89 -14.54 -17.07
CA VAL A 166 -8.77 -16.01 -17.05
C VAL A 166 -9.72 -16.62 -16.01
N ALA A 167 -9.78 -16.05 -14.80
CA ALA A 167 -10.68 -16.54 -13.76
C ALA A 167 -12.17 -16.42 -14.15
N ILE A 168 -12.56 -15.29 -14.75
CA ILE A 168 -13.93 -15.04 -15.21
C ILE A 168 -14.29 -15.99 -16.37
N ASP A 169 -13.41 -16.16 -17.35
CA ASP A 169 -13.63 -17.08 -18.46
C ASP A 169 -13.81 -18.52 -17.99
N HIS A 170 -12.99 -18.97 -17.04
CA HIS A 170 -13.15 -20.29 -16.42
C HIS A 170 -14.55 -20.47 -15.79
N LEU A 171 -15.03 -19.47 -15.04
CA LEU A 171 -16.37 -19.50 -14.47
C LEU A 171 -17.45 -19.54 -15.55
N HIS A 172 -17.33 -18.70 -16.59
CA HIS A 172 -18.31 -18.63 -17.68
C HIS A 172 -18.39 -19.92 -18.48
N ASN A 173 -17.26 -20.60 -18.69
CA ASN A 173 -17.18 -21.92 -19.35
C ASN A 173 -17.84 -23.03 -18.51
N LEU A 174 -17.88 -22.88 -17.19
CA LEU A 174 -18.65 -23.76 -16.29
C LEU A 174 -20.11 -23.33 -16.15
N GLY A 175 -20.54 -22.31 -16.89
CA GLY A 175 -21.89 -21.76 -16.81
C GLY A 175 -22.15 -20.99 -15.53
N ILE A 176 -21.15 -20.38 -14.90
CA ILE A 176 -21.28 -19.62 -13.66
C ILE A 176 -21.04 -18.14 -13.94
N VAL A 177 -21.97 -17.28 -13.52
CA VAL A 177 -21.80 -15.82 -13.56
C VAL A 177 -21.41 -15.33 -12.16
N TYR A 178 -20.32 -14.57 -12.06
CA TYR A 178 -19.72 -14.18 -10.78
C TYR A 178 -20.53 -13.08 -10.07
N ARG A 179 -20.88 -11.99 -10.78
CA ARG A 179 -21.80 -10.90 -10.41
C ARG A 179 -21.38 -9.95 -9.28
N ASP A 180 -20.19 -10.11 -8.70
CA ASP A 180 -19.70 -9.22 -7.64
C ASP A 180 -18.22 -8.87 -7.80
N LEU A 181 -17.81 -8.57 -9.04
CA LEU A 181 -16.44 -8.14 -9.32
C LEU A 181 -16.22 -6.70 -8.84
N LYS A 182 -15.35 -6.57 -7.83
CA LYS A 182 -14.90 -5.33 -7.22
C LYS A 182 -13.57 -5.55 -6.49
N PRO A 183 -12.77 -4.49 -6.23
CA PRO A 183 -11.47 -4.61 -5.57
C PRO A 183 -11.50 -5.33 -4.21
N GLU A 184 -12.59 -5.23 -3.45
CA GLU A 184 -12.72 -5.89 -2.15
C GLU A 184 -12.78 -7.43 -2.24
N ASN A 185 -13.25 -7.96 -3.36
CA ASN A 185 -13.39 -9.40 -3.58
C ASN A 185 -12.21 -10.02 -4.35
N ILE A 186 -11.14 -9.24 -4.56
CA ILE A 186 -9.92 -9.67 -5.23
C ILE A 186 -8.82 -9.67 -4.17
N LEU A 187 -8.36 -10.85 -3.77
CA LEU A 187 -7.29 -11.01 -2.78
C LEU A 187 -5.93 -11.16 -3.47
N LEU A 188 -4.84 -10.81 -2.79
CA LEU A 188 -3.48 -10.99 -3.28
C LEU A 188 -2.76 -12.10 -2.51
N THR A 189 -2.11 -13.03 -3.22
CA THR A 189 -1.24 -14.05 -2.59
C THR A 189 0.02 -13.41 -2.00
N GLU A 190 0.83 -14.19 -1.26
CA GLU A 190 2.10 -13.69 -0.75
C GLU A 190 3.13 -13.41 -1.87
N GLU A 191 2.93 -13.98 -3.05
CA GLU A 191 3.65 -13.69 -4.30
C GLU A 191 3.13 -12.45 -5.03
N GLY A 192 1.87 -12.08 -4.82
CA GLY A 192 1.23 -10.96 -5.51
C GLY A 192 0.25 -11.34 -6.62
N HIS A 193 -0.04 -12.62 -6.82
CA HIS A 193 -1.08 -13.06 -7.78
C HIS A 193 -2.48 -12.84 -7.19
N ILE A 194 -3.49 -12.68 -8.04
CA ILE A 194 -4.87 -12.48 -7.56
C ILE A 194 -5.56 -13.81 -7.23
N LYS A 195 -6.49 -13.76 -6.28
CA LYS A 195 -7.50 -14.79 -6.06
C LYS A 195 -8.88 -14.17 -5.87
N LEU A 196 -9.83 -14.52 -6.73
CA LEU A 196 -11.23 -14.14 -6.56
C LEU A 196 -11.84 -14.88 -5.36
N THR A 197 -12.55 -14.14 -4.51
CA THR A 197 -13.25 -14.66 -3.33
C THR A 197 -14.74 -14.26 -3.33
N ASP A 198 -15.49 -14.67 -2.30
CA ASP A 198 -16.90 -14.34 -2.06
C ASP A 198 -17.87 -14.67 -3.21
N PHE A 199 -18.23 -15.94 -3.34
CA PHE A 199 -19.16 -16.45 -4.37
C PHE A 199 -20.63 -16.39 -3.92
N GLY A 200 -20.94 -15.68 -2.83
CA GLY A 200 -22.30 -15.59 -2.27
C GLY A 200 -23.34 -14.96 -3.20
N LEU A 201 -22.90 -14.21 -4.21
CA LEU A 201 -23.75 -13.64 -5.26
C LEU A 201 -23.60 -14.35 -6.60
N SER A 202 -22.77 -15.37 -6.74
CA SER A 202 -22.62 -16.10 -8.00
C SER A 202 -23.88 -16.93 -8.33
N LYS A 203 -24.05 -17.30 -9.59
CA LYS A 203 -25.20 -18.12 -10.04
C LYS A 203 -24.88 -18.91 -11.29
N GLU A 204 -25.38 -20.14 -11.33
CA GLU A 204 -25.38 -20.98 -12.53
C GLU A 204 -26.36 -20.41 -13.57
N ALA A 205 -25.84 -20.09 -14.75
CA ALA A 205 -26.58 -19.82 -15.97
C ALA A 205 -26.86 -21.16 -16.66
N LEU A 206 -28.09 -21.64 -16.54
CA LEU A 206 -28.53 -22.83 -17.27
C LEU A 206 -28.50 -22.50 -18.77
N TYR A 207 -27.58 -23.11 -19.52
CA TYR A 207 -27.54 -23.10 -20.99
C TYR A 207 -28.60 -24.06 -21.54
N ASP A 208 -29.86 -23.82 -21.17
CA ASP A 208 -31.02 -24.31 -21.89
C ASP A 208 -31.38 -23.18 -22.86
N GLY A 209 -31.34 -23.43 -24.17
CA GLY A 209 -31.53 -22.45 -25.24
C GLY A 209 -32.89 -21.73 -25.30
N SER A 210 -33.67 -21.71 -24.22
CA SER A 210 -34.83 -20.84 -24.02
C SER A 210 -34.44 -19.55 -23.28
N ASP A 211 -35.26 -18.50 -23.42
CA ASP A 211 -35.10 -17.16 -22.80
C ASP A 211 -35.07 -17.17 -21.24
N GLY A 212 -35.04 -18.37 -20.64
CA GLY A 212 -34.96 -18.67 -19.20
C GLY A 212 -33.53 -18.74 -18.61
N SER A 213 -32.47 -18.63 -19.41
CA SER A 213 -31.07 -18.58 -18.96
C SER A 213 -30.68 -17.30 -18.20
N LYS A 214 -31.59 -16.31 -18.17
CA LYS A 214 -31.38 -14.99 -17.59
C LYS A 214 -31.74 -14.95 -16.11
N SER A 215 -30.89 -14.33 -15.29
CA SER A 215 -31.21 -14.00 -13.91
C SER A 215 -31.84 -12.61 -13.82
N TYR A 216 -32.89 -12.44 -13.02
CA TYR A 216 -33.63 -11.16 -12.89
C TYR A 216 -33.35 -10.43 -11.56
N SER A 217 -32.40 -10.97 -10.77
CA SER A 217 -32.12 -10.50 -9.41
C SER A 217 -31.25 -9.24 -9.40
N PHE A 218 -31.74 -8.17 -8.77
CA PHE A 218 -30.94 -6.97 -8.46
C PHE A 218 -29.94 -7.28 -7.33
N CYS A 219 -28.64 -7.39 -7.63
CA CYS A 219 -27.57 -7.72 -6.68
C CYS A 219 -26.20 -7.18 -7.14
N GLY A 220 -25.28 -6.99 -6.18
CA GLY A 220 -23.94 -6.39 -6.39
C GLY A 220 -23.80 -4.99 -5.79
N THR A 221 -22.62 -4.38 -5.95
CA THR A 221 -22.37 -2.96 -5.64
C THR A 221 -22.85 -2.10 -6.81
N VAL A 222 -23.72 -1.11 -6.57
CA VAL A 222 -24.45 -0.35 -7.62
C VAL A 222 -23.51 0.21 -8.69
N GLU A 223 -22.36 0.71 -8.26
CA GLU A 223 -21.32 1.34 -9.06
C GLU A 223 -20.66 0.38 -10.07
N TYR A 224 -20.68 -0.93 -9.81
CA TYR A 224 -20.15 -1.98 -10.69
C TYR A 224 -21.25 -2.69 -11.49
N MET A 225 -22.53 -2.40 -11.22
CA MET A 225 -23.64 -3.08 -11.89
C MET A 225 -23.74 -2.67 -13.36
N ALA A 226 -23.96 -3.67 -14.22
CA ALA A 226 -24.27 -3.45 -15.61
C ALA A 226 -25.69 -2.87 -15.82
N PRO A 227 -25.94 -2.12 -16.91
CA PRO A 227 -27.27 -1.56 -17.23
C PRO A 227 -28.41 -2.59 -17.23
N GLU A 228 -28.14 -3.82 -17.70
CA GLU A 228 -29.09 -4.93 -17.74
C GLU A 228 -29.49 -5.44 -16.35
N ILE A 229 -28.59 -5.35 -15.35
CA ILE A 229 -28.89 -5.70 -13.95
C ILE A 229 -29.81 -4.64 -13.33
N ILE A 230 -29.53 -3.35 -13.61
CA ILE A 230 -30.32 -2.22 -13.09
C ILE A 230 -31.75 -2.27 -13.64
N THR A 231 -31.89 -2.55 -14.95
CA THR A 231 -33.20 -2.62 -15.62
C THR A 231 -33.95 -3.92 -15.38
N ARG A 232 -33.33 -4.90 -14.69
CA ARG A 232 -33.89 -6.24 -14.43
C ARG A 232 -34.40 -6.94 -15.70
N ARG A 233 -33.77 -6.69 -16.84
CA ARG A 233 -34.16 -7.30 -18.14
C ARG A 233 -33.62 -8.71 -18.34
N GLY A 234 -33.09 -9.30 -17.28
CA GLY A 234 -32.39 -10.56 -17.33
C GLY A 234 -30.91 -10.36 -17.66
N HIS A 235 -30.02 -10.85 -16.80
CA HIS A 235 -28.56 -10.73 -16.97
C HIS A 235 -27.89 -12.10 -17.02
N GLY A 236 -26.79 -12.16 -17.76
CA GLY A 236 -25.94 -13.35 -17.98
C GLY A 236 -24.45 -13.00 -17.92
N PRO A 237 -23.56 -13.84 -18.46
CA PRO A 237 -22.10 -13.68 -18.39
C PRO A 237 -21.57 -12.30 -18.80
N ALA A 238 -22.23 -11.65 -19.76
CA ALA A 238 -21.88 -10.30 -20.21
C ALA A 238 -21.75 -9.27 -19.06
N ALA A 239 -22.53 -9.41 -17.99
CA ALA A 239 -22.53 -8.46 -16.89
C ALA A 239 -21.18 -8.40 -16.15
N ASP A 240 -20.47 -9.53 -16.04
CA ASP A 240 -19.15 -9.56 -15.40
C ASP A 240 -18.12 -8.74 -16.21
N TRP A 241 -18.22 -8.74 -17.53
CA TRP A 241 -17.37 -7.92 -18.41
C TRP A 241 -17.65 -6.41 -18.31
N TRP A 242 -18.85 -6.01 -17.87
CA TRP A 242 -19.10 -4.61 -17.52
C TRP A 242 -18.37 -4.25 -16.22
N SER A 243 -18.53 -5.08 -15.18
CA SER A 243 -17.84 -4.88 -13.90
C SER A 243 -16.33 -4.93 -14.07
N PHE A 244 -15.82 -5.75 -14.99
CA PHE A 244 -14.41 -5.77 -15.41
C PHE A 244 -13.95 -4.44 -16.00
N GLY A 245 -14.78 -3.80 -16.83
CA GLY A 245 -14.53 -2.44 -17.33
C GLY A 245 -14.56 -1.38 -16.24
N VAL A 246 -15.50 -1.48 -15.28
CA VAL A 246 -15.54 -0.59 -14.11
C VAL A 246 -14.28 -0.73 -13.27
N LEU A 247 -13.86 -1.97 -13.01
CA LEU A 247 -12.63 -2.27 -12.28
C LEU A 247 -11.39 -1.74 -13.01
N MET A 248 -11.28 -1.97 -14.32
CA MET A 248 -10.21 -1.42 -15.16
C MET A 248 -10.14 0.11 -15.02
N TYR A 249 -11.27 0.80 -15.19
CA TYR A 249 -11.34 2.25 -15.10
C TYR A 249 -10.92 2.74 -13.72
N GLU A 250 -11.37 2.08 -12.65
CA GLU A 250 -11.03 2.47 -11.28
C GLU A 250 -9.55 2.24 -10.96
N MET A 251 -8.97 1.12 -11.39
CA MET A 251 -7.54 0.88 -11.20
C MET A 251 -6.68 1.86 -11.98
N LEU A 252 -7.10 2.27 -13.19
CA LEU A 252 -6.38 3.22 -14.03
C LEU A 252 -6.51 4.68 -13.59
N THR A 253 -7.61 5.05 -12.93
CA THR A 253 -7.93 6.46 -12.66
C THR A 253 -8.07 6.80 -11.18
N GLY A 254 -8.16 5.79 -10.31
CA GLY A 254 -8.51 5.94 -8.90
C GLY A 254 -9.96 6.37 -8.65
N THR A 255 -10.79 6.46 -9.69
CA THR A 255 -12.18 6.93 -9.60
C THR A 255 -13.14 5.99 -10.31
N LEU A 256 -14.41 5.98 -9.91
CA LEU A 256 -15.43 5.19 -10.60
C LEU A 256 -15.92 5.93 -11.86
N PRO A 257 -16.22 5.20 -12.95
CA PRO A 257 -16.68 5.80 -14.20
C PRO A 257 -18.08 6.42 -14.11
N PHE A 258 -18.92 5.90 -13.21
CA PHE A 258 -20.27 6.40 -12.94
C PHE A 258 -20.50 6.43 -11.43
N HIS A 259 -20.72 7.63 -10.89
CA HIS A 259 -20.99 7.82 -9.47
C HIS A 259 -21.66 9.18 -9.22
N ALA A 260 -22.60 9.19 -8.28
CA ALA A 260 -23.30 10.38 -7.80
C ALA A 260 -23.62 10.24 -6.30
N ASP A 261 -24.08 11.33 -5.69
CA ASP A 261 -24.41 11.38 -4.26
C ASP A 261 -25.57 10.44 -3.90
N SER A 262 -26.48 10.18 -4.84
CA SER A 262 -27.60 9.25 -4.63
C SER A 262 -27.49 8.00 -5.51
N LYS A 263 -27.88 6.84 -4.95
CA LYS A 263 -27.95 5.56 -5.69
C LYS A 263 -28.80 5.67 -6.96
N LYS A 264 -29.88 6.45 -6.91
CA LYS A 264 -30.80 6.67 -8.04
C LYS A 264 -30.11 7.44 -9.18
N GLU A 265 -29.31 8.46 -8.86
CA GLU A 265 -28.54 9.21 -9.85
C GLU A 265 -27.39 8.38 -10.41
N THR A 266 -26.67 7.62 -9.58
CA THR A 266 -25.64 6.67 -10.05
C THR A 266 -26.25 5.68 -11.05
N MET A 267 -27.41 5.09 -10.73
CA MET A 267 -28.13 4.23 -11.67
C MET A 267 -28.51 4.97 -12.96
N SER A 268 -28.95 6.23 -12.87
CA SER A 268 -29.25 7.05 -14.04
C SER A 268 -28.01 7.29 -14.91
N GLN A 269 -26.86 7.58 -14.30
CA GLN A 269 -25.59 7.74 -15.00
C GLN A 269 -25.18 6.45 -15.71
N ILE A 270 -25.21 5.30 -15.03
CA ILE A 270 -24.92 4.00 -15.65
C ILE A 270 -25.81 3.78 -16.90
N MET A 271 -27.10 4.10 -16.78
CA MET A 271 -28.05 3.92 -17.87
C MET A 271 -27.86 4.90 -19.04
N LYS A 272 -27.48 6.16 -18.78
CA LYS A 272 -27.60 7.25 -19.78
C LYS A 272 -26.31 8.05 -20.04
N ALA A 273 -25.41 8.18 -19.07
CA ALA A 273 -24.24 9.03 -19.19
C ALA A 273 -23.25 8.48 -20.24
N LYS A 274 -22.58 9.38 -20.95
CA LYS A 274 -21.43 8.99 -21.77
C LYS A 274 -20.26 8.70 -20.84
N LEU A 275 -19.48 7.66 -21.15
CA LEU A 275 -18.24 7.41 -20.44
C LEU A 275 -17.29 8.57 -20.74
N GLU A 276 -16.84 9.25 -19.69
CA GLU A 276 -15.77 10.23 -19.81
C GLU A 276 -14.46 9.47 -20.00
N MET A 277 -13.80 9.65 -21.14
CA MET A 277 -12.56 8.96 -21.45
C MET A 277 -11.37 9.79 -20.97
N PRO A 278 -10.55 9.29 -20.04
CA PRO A 278 -9.35 10.01 -19.63
C PRO A 278 -8.35 10.04 -20.79
N GLN A 279 -7.92 11.23 -21.19
CA GLN A 279 -7.01 11.43 -22.33
C GLN A 279 -5.61 10.86 -22.09
N MET A 280 -5.28 10.58 -20.83
CA MET A 280 -3.99 10.10 -20.34
C MET A 280 -3.75 8.62 -20.63
N LEU A 281 -4.82 7.88 -20.89
CA LEU A 281 -4.76 6.45 -21.14
C LEU A 281 -4.26 6.18 -22.56
N SER A 282 -3.53 5.09 -22.75
CA SER A 282 -3.08 4.64 -24.06
C SER A 282 -4.28 4.43 -25.00
N PRO A 283 -4.10 4.57 -26.33
CA PRO A 283 -5.15 4.25 -27.30
C PRO A 283 -5.74 2.85 -27.07
N GLY A 284 -4.89 1.90 -26.68
CA GLY A 284 -5.27 0.54 -26.31
C GLY A 284 -6.15 0.45 -25.08
N ALA A 285 -5.78 1.09 -23.97
CA ALA A 285 -6.60 1.12 -22.76
C ALA A 285 -7.97 1.79 -23.03
N GLN A 286 -7.97 2.93 -23.75
CA GLN A 286 -9.21 3.60 -24.13
C GLN A 286 -10.09 2.76 -25.07
N SER A 287 -9.46 2.06 -26.01
CA SER A 287 -10.14 1.15 -26.95
C SER A 287 -10.81 0.01 -26.19
N LEU A 288 -10.09 -0.61 -25.24
CA LEU A 288 -10.64 -1.68 -24.42
C LEU A 288 -11.85 -1.19 -23.59
N LEU A 289 -11.72 -0.05 -22.91
CA LEU A 289 -12.82 0.58 -22.16
C LEU A 289 -14.04 0.83 -23.04
N ARG A 290 -13.87 1.34 -24.28
CA ARG A 290 -14.99 1.55 -25.23
C ARG A 290 -15.71 0.25 -25.60
N HIS A 291 -14.97 -0.86 -25.68
CA HIS A 291 -15.52 -2.18 -26.01
C HIS A 291 -16.20 -2.85 -24.80
N LEU A 292 -15.73 -2.60 -23.58
CA LEU A 292 -16.33 -3.11 -22.34
C LEU A 292 -17.59 -2.32 -21.93
N PHE A 293 -17.61 -0.99 -22.15
CA PHE A 293 -18.76 -0.13 -21.81
C PHE A 293 -19.85 -0.07 -22.90
N LYS A 294 -20.02 -1.14 -23.68
CA LYS A 294 -21.18 -1.29 -24.56
C LYS A 294 -22.41 -1.61 -23.71
N ARG A 295 -23.44 -0.76 -23.83
CA ARG A 295 -24.73 -0.90 -23.11
C ARG A 295 -25.50 -2.14 -23.55
N THR A 296 -25.44 -2.48 -24.83
CA THR A 296 -26.00 -3.73 -25.35
C THR A 296 -25.08 -4.89 -24.94
N PRO A 297 -25.54 -5.84 -24.12
CA PRO A 297 -24.66 -6.89 -23.56
C PRO A 297 -23.99 -7.76 -24.64
N SER A 298 -24.69 -8.04 -25.73
CA SER A 298 -24.18 -8.86 -26.85
C SER A 298 -23.01 -8.22 -27.61
N ASN A 299 -22.82 -6.90 -27.49
CA ASN A 299 -21.77 -6.17 -28.18
C ASN A 299 -20.52 -5.96 -27.31
N ARG A 300 -20.54 -6.45 -26.07
CA ARG A 300 -19.47 -6.26 -25.10
C ARG A 300 -18.33 -7.24 -25.37
N LEU A 301 -17.10 -6.73 -25.45
CA LEU A 301 -15.92 -7.58 -25.59
C LEU A 301 -15.78 -8.51 -24.36
N GLY A 302 -15.33 -9.74 -24.58
CA GLY A 302 -15.37 -10.81 -23.58
C GLY A 302 -16.63 -11.69 -23.66
N TYR A 303 -17.74 -11.19 -24.21
CA TYR A 303 -18.98 -11.97 -24.33
C TYR A 303 -19.10 -12.75 -25.66
N GLY A 304 -19.73 -13.92 -25.59
CA GLY A 304 -19.98 -14.82 -26.73
C GLY A 304 -18.96 -15.96 -26.83
N PRO A 305 -19.15 -16.89 -27.78
CA PRO A 305 -18.29 -18.09 -27.91
C PRO A 305 -16.81 -17.79 -28.09
N ASP A 306 -16.49 -16.74 -28.86
CA ASP A 306 -15.12 -16.27 -29.09
C ASP A 306 -14.77 -15.03 -28.25
N GLY A 307 -15.57 -14.75 -27.21
CA GLY A 307 -15.53 -13.50 -26.46
C GLY A 307 -14.20 -13.30 -25.76
N PHE A 308 -13.73 -14.33 -25.06
CA PHE A 308 -12.45 -14.31 -24.35
C PHE A 308 -11.27 -14.27 -25.31
N GLN A 309 -11.28 -15.03 -26.41
CA GLN A 309 -10.21 -15.02 -27.41
C GLN A 309 -10.06 -13.63 -28.06
N LYS A 310 -11.19 -12.94 -28.33
CA LYS A 310 -11.16 -11.56 -28.81
C LYS A 310 -10.62 -10.58 -27.76
N LEU A 311 -10.89 -10.82 -26.47
CA LEU A 311 -10.31 -10.05 -25.38
C LEU A 311 -8.79 -10.28 -25.31
N GLN A 312 -8.33 -11.53 -25.41
CA GLN A 312 -6.90 -11.89 -25.40
C GLN A 312 -6.14 -11.25 -26.57
N ALA A 313 -6.77 -11.19 -27.74
CA ALA A 313 -6.21 -10.59 -28.95
C ALA A 313 -6.28 -9.05 -28.97
N HIS A 314 -6.92 -8.42 -27.98
CA HIS A 314 -7.04 -6.97 -27.92
C HIS A 314 -5.65 -6.33 -27.70
N GLU A 315 -5.41 -5.18 -28.34
CA GLU A 315 -4.11 -4.50 -28.33
C GLU A 315 -3.55 -4.24 -26.91
N PHE A 316 -4.44 -3.99 -25.95
CA PHE A 316 -4.12 -3.80 -24.54
C PHE A 316 -3.47 -5.02 -23.87
N PHE A 317 -3.71 -6.25 -24.35
CA PHE A 317 -3.15 -7.46 -23.76
C PHE A 317 -2.05 -8.11 -24.61
N LEU A 318 -1.61 -7.46 -25.70
CA LEU A 318 -0.54 -7.99 -26.56
C LEU A 318 0.76 -8.37 -25.81
N PRO A 319 1.20 -7.65 -24.76
CA PRO A 319 2.38 -8.03 -24.00
C PRO A 319 2.24 -9.30 -23.16
N ILE A 320 1.02 -9.79 -22.92
CA ILE A 320 0.75 -10.92 -22.02
C ILE A 320 0.96 -12.24 -22.74
N ASN A 321 1.87 -13.07 -22.20
CA ASN A 321 1.96 -14.48 -22.52
C ASN A 321 0.94 -15.26 -21.67
N TRP A 322 -0.22 -15.59 -22.26
CA TRP A 322 -1.33 -16.22 -21.54
C TRP A 322 -0.98 -17.61 -20.94
N PRO A 323 -0.29 -18.53 -21.64
CA PRO A 323 0.19 -19.77 -21.02
C PRO A 323 1.07 -19.54 -19.79
N ASP A 324 2.06 -18.63 -19.87
CA ASP A 324 2.94 -18.34 -18.75
C ASP A 324 2.21 -17.66 -17.59
N LEU A 325 1.19 -16.85 -17.88
CA LEU A 325 0.31 -16.25 -16.88
C LEU A 325 -0.43 -17.33 -16.08
N VAL A 326 -1.08 -18.28 -16.76
CA VAL A 326 -1.84 -19.37 -16.13
C VAL A 326 -0.93 -20.29 -15.31
N ASP A 327 0.30 -20.52 -15.80
CA ASP A 327 1.33 -21.30 -15.11
C ASP A 327 2.02 -20.53 -13.96
N LEU A 328 1.61 -19.29 -13.67
CA LEU A 328 2.19 -18.41 -12.64
C LEU A 328 3.70 -18.15 -12.84
N LYS A 329 4.15 -18.13 -14.09
CA LYS A 329 5.56 -17.85 -14.47
C LYS A 329 5.84 -16.37 -14.67
N ILE A 330 4.79 -15.56 -14.89
CA ILE A 330 4.92 -14.11 -14.99
C ILE A 330 5.02 -13.52 -13.58
N THR A 331 6.10 -12.80 -13.31
CA THR A 331 6.33 -12.13 -12.02
C THR A 331 5.26 -11.06 -11.77
N PRO A 332 4.54 -11.11 -10.64
CA PRO A 332 3.58 -10.06 -10.29
C PRO A 332 4.23 -8.69 -10.11
N PRO A 333 3.53 -7.60 -10.45
CA PRO A 333 4.05 -6.23 -10.35
C PRO A 333 4.27 -5.79 -8.90
N PHE A 334 3.53 -6.38 -7.96
CA PHE A 334 3.62 -6.07 -6.55
C PHE A 334 3.62 -7.35 -5.73
N LYS A 335 4.57 -7.45 -4.80
CA LYS A 335 4.64 -8.55 -3.84
C LYS A 335 4.29 -8.05 -2.43
N PRO A 336 3.17 -8.48 -1.84
CA PRO A 336 2.77 -8.03 -0.50
C PRO A 336 3.80 -8.37 0.57
N THR A 337 3.95 -7.47 1.56
CA THR A 337 4.74 -7.75 2.76
C THR A 337 3.94 -8.69 3.66
N CYS A 338 4.37 -9.94 3.78
CA CYS A 338 3.75 -10.94 4.66
C CYS A 338 4.72 -11.28 5.79
N MET A 339 4.37 -10.92 7.03
CA MET A 339 5.17 -11.23 8.22
C MET A 339 4.88 -12.65 8.70
N LEU A 340 5.90 -13.43 9.05
CA LEU A 340 5.73 -14.81 9.52
C LEU A 340 4.97 -14.86 10.86
N ASP A 341 5.22 -13.89 11.74
CA ASP A 341 4.67 -13.85 13.10
C ASP A 341 3.33 -13.10 13.21
N ASN A 342 2.91 -12.40 12.15
CA ASN A 342 1.61 -11.75 12.07
C ASN A 342 0.92 -12.10 10.75
N LEU A 343 0.30 -13.28 10.74
CA LEU A 343 -0.41 -13.83 9.60
C LEU A 343 -1.53 -12.92 9.07
N ALA A 344 -2.07 -12.02 9.90
CA ALA A 344 -3.13 -11.08 9.52
C ALA A 344 -2.62 -9.64 9.30
N PHE A 345 -1.31 -9.43 9.08
CA PHE A 345 -0.70 -8.10 8.94
C PHE A 345 -1.37 -7.19 7.89
N ASN A 346 -1.80 -7.77 6.76
CA ASN A 346 -2.44 -7.04 5.67
C ASN A 346 -3.95 -6.87 5.81
N PHE A 347 -4.53 -7.31 6.94
CA PHE A 347 -5.97 -7.20 7.22
C PHE A 347 -6.27 -6.01 8.13
N ASP A 348 -7.51 -5.52 8.09
CA ASP A 348 -7.91 -4.33 8.82
C ASP A 348 -7.78 -4.52 10.34
N LYS A 349 -7.04 -3.61 10.98
CA LYS A 349 -6.79 -3.59 12.43
C LYS A 349 -8.09 -3.45 13.23
N GLU A 350 -9.15 -2.86 12.67
CA GLU A 350 -10.46 -2.82 13.30
C GLU A 350 -10.98 -4.23 13.61
N TYR A 351 -10.64 -5.22 12.78
CA TYR A 351 -11.03 -6.61 12.96
C TYR A 351 -9.96 -7.42 13.70
N THR A 352 -8.68 -7.29 13.33
CA THR A 352 -7.62 -8.13 13.90
C THR A 352 -7.32 -7.82 15.36
N ASN A 353 -7.67 -6.62 15.84
CA ASN A 353 -7.52 -6.25 17.26
C ASN A 353 -8.66 -6.77 18.15
N ARG A 354 -9.73 -7.31 17.57
CA ARG A 354 -10.85 -7.87 18.34
C ARG A 354 -10.50 -9.26 18.82
N THR A 355 -11.01 -9.61 20.01
CA THR A 355 -10.86 -10.97 20.54
C THR A 355 -11.57 -11.97 19.60
N PRO A 356 -10.88 -13.05 19.18
CA PRO A 356 -11.46 -14.05 18.29
C PRO A 356 -12.43 -14.96 19.06
N LYS A 357 -13.61 -14.44 19.39
CA LYS A 357 -14.70 -15.18 20.03
C LYS A 357 -15.87 -15.37 19.06
N ASP A 358 -16.31 -16.62 18.91
CA ASP A 358 -17.52 -16.97 18.14
C ASP A 358 -18.74 -17.06 19.08
N SER A 359 -19.75 -16.22 18.86
CA SER A 359 -20.93 -16.12 19.74
C SER A 359 -21.91 -17.28 19.51
N PRO A 360 -22.57 -17.85 20.54
CA PRO A 360 -23.59 -18.88 20.35
C PRO A 360 -24.72 -18.43 19.41
N ALA A 361 -25.38 -19.39 18.76
CA ALA A 361 -26.49 -19.12 17.84
C ALA A 361 -27.66 -20.05 18.14
N SER A 362 -28.86 -19.47 18.26
CA SER A 362 -30.09 -20.23 18.45
C SER A 362 -30.36 -21.17 17.27
N PRO A 363 -30.92 -22.36 17.52
CA PRO A 363 -31.28 -23.29 16.46
C PRO A 363 -32.34 -22.66 15.54
N PRO A 364 -32.22 -22.84 14.21
CA PRO A 364 -33.17 -22.28 13.26
C PRO A 364 -34.43 -23.17 13.17
N SER A 365 -35.47 -22.72 12.47
CA SER A 365 -36.67 -23.55 12.21
C SER A 365 -36.32 -24.89 11.54
N ALA A 366 -37.10 -25.95 11.77
CA ALA A 366 -36.85 -27.27 11.15
C ALA A 366 -36.68 -27.21 9.62
N SER A 367 -37.52 -26.42 8.93
CA SER A 367 -37.43 -26.17 7.49
C SER A 367 -36.12 -25.49 7.05
N ALA A 368 -35.51 -24.68 7.92
CA ALA A 368 -34.21 -24.06 7.66
C ALA A 368 -33.06 -25.06 7.76
N HIS A 369 -33.18 -26.03 8.68
CA HIS A 369 -32.17 -27.06 8.90
C HIS A 369 -32.16 -28.07 7.74
N GLU A 370 -33.33 -28.46 7.22
CA GLU A 370 -33.47 -29.38 6.09
C GLU A 370 -32.79 -28.88 4.81
N LEU A 371 -32.84 -27.57 4.53
CA LEU A 371 -32.25 -26.98 3.31
C LEU A 371 -30.74 -27.24 3.20
N PHE A 372 -30.05 -27.33 4.33
CA PHE A 372 -28.61 -27.59 4.41
C PHE A 372 -28.26 -29.08 4.55
N ARG A 373 -29.21 -30.00 4.37
CA ARG A 373 -28.87 -31.43 4.29
C ARG A 373 -27.84 -31.66 3.17
N GLY A 374 -26.78 -32.40 3.49
CA GLY A 374 -25.66 -32.64 2.56
C GLY A 374 -24.66 -31.48 2.41
N PHE A 375 -24.67 -30.49 3.31
CA PHE A 375 -23.73 -29.36 3.26
C PHE A 375 -22.27 -29.74 3.55
N SER A 376 -22.04 -30.87 4.23
CA SER A 376 -20.70 -31.33 4.58
C SER A 376 -19.86 -31.64 3.35
N TYR A 377 -18.64 -31.11 3.30
CA TYR A 377 -17.67 -31.29 2.23
C TYR A 377 -16.26 -31.34 2.80
N VAL A 378 -15.42 -32.18 2.21
CA VAL A 378 -13.99 -32.27 2.47
C VAL A 378 -13.31 -32.40 1.10
N ALA A 379 -12.32 -31.55 0.82
CA ALA A 379 -11.69 -31.53 -0.49
C ALA A 379 -10.96 -32.86 -0.81
N PRO A 380 -11.08 -33.41 -2.05
CA PRO A 380 -10.51 -34.72 -2.38
C PRO A 380 -9.00 -34.85 -2.14
N PHE A 381 -8.22 -33.80 -2.38
CA PHE A 381 -6.76 -33.82 -2.16
C PHE A 381 -6.36 -33.97 -0.68
N LEU A 382 -7.28 -33.71 0.26
CA LEU A 382 -7.08 -33.95 1.68
C LEU A 382 -7.34 -35.42 2.05
N MET A 383 -8.02 -36.18 1.18
CA MET A 383 -8.27 -37.62 1.36
C MET A 383 -7.13 -38.48 0.80
N ASP A 384 -6.58 -38.12 -0.37
CA ASP A 384 -5.75 -39.00 -1.23
C ASP A 384 -4.23 -39.07 -0.96
N ARG A 385 -3.67 -38.43 0.07
CA ARG A 385 -2.25 -38.70 0.41
C ARG A 385 -2.10 -40.09 1.06
N GLN A 386 -1.76 -41.09 0.26
CA GLN A 386 -1.04 -42.30 0.70
C GLN A 386 0.45 -41.98 0.91
N PRO A 387 1.14 -42.67 1.84
CA PRO A 387 2.54 -42.42 2.14
C PRO A 387 3.45 -43.18 1.17
N ASP A 388 3.62 -42.68 -0.06
CA ASP A 388 4.66 -43.18 -0.96
C ASP A 388 5.77 -42.14 -1.12
N GLY A 389 6.98 -42.62 -0.83
CA GLY A 389 8.18 -41.82 -0.63
C GLY A 389 8.59 -41.01 -1.86
N ILE A 390 8.64 -39.69 -1.67
CA ILE A 390 9.67 -38.85 -2.27
C ILE A 390 10.40 -38.22 -1.09
N GLN A 391 11.62 -38.69 -0.84
CA GLN A 391 12.51 -38.17 0.19
C GLN A 391 12.84 -36.70 -0.09
N PHE A 392 12.10 -35.79 0.53
CA PHE A 392 12.68 -34.53 0.99
C PHE A 392 13.15 -34.76 2.41
N ARG A 393 14.48 -34.81 2.59
CA ARG A 393 15.12 -34.95 3.90
C ARG A 393 14.68 -33.79 4.80
N HIS A 394 13.77 -34.09 5.72
CA HIS A 394 13.53 -33.33 6.94
C HIS A 394 13.79 -34.25 8.12
N THR A 395 14.96 -34.08 8.71
CA THR A 395 15.36 -34.47 10.08
C THR A 395 16.47 -33.46 10.42
N ASP A 396 16.47 -32.69 11.49
CA ASP A 396 15.67 -32.73 12.71
C ASP A 396 15.78 -31.38 13.42
N VAL A 397 14.95 -31.26 14.45
CA VAL A 397 15.08 -30.39 15.63
C VAL A 397 14.46 -29.00 15.47
N CYS A 398 13.39 -28.77 16.24
CA CYS A 398 13.05 -27.45 16.72
C CYS A 398 14.09 -27.05 17.77
N PRO A 399 14.86 -25.97 17.52
CA PRO A 399 15.11 -25.05 18.62
C PRO A 399 14.96 -23.60 18.17
N LYS A 400 14.01 -22.91 18.83
CA LYS A 400 13.92 -21.45 19.01
C LYS A 400 13.63 -20.62 17.74
N ALA A 401 12.65 -19.73 17.88
CA ALA A 401 12.24 -18.70 16.94
C ALA A 401 13.41 -18.13 16.11
N ARG A 402 13.34 -18.30 14.80
CA ARG A 402 14.25 -17.65 13.84
C ARG A 402 13.43 -16.81 12.88
N PHE A 403 13.54 -15.50 13.08
CA PHE A 403 13.00 -14.42 12.28
C PHE A 403 13.33 -14.60 10.78
N SER A 404 12.40 -14.22 9.90
CA SER A 404 12.62 -14.22 8.46
C SER A 404 12.50 -12.81 7.91
N SER A 405 13.64 -12.21 7.60
CA SER A 405 13.73 -10.87 7.03
C SER A 405 13.41 -10.79 5.54
N ASN A 406 13.06 -9.57 5.11
CA ASN A 406 13.01 -9.15 3.71
C ASN A 406 14.41 -9.13 3.04
N LEU A 407 15.48 -9.13 3.83
CA LEU A 407 16.88 -9.09 3.37
C LEU A 407 17.36 -10.40 2.75
N LYS A 408 16.68 -11.53 2.99
CA LYS A 408 16.94 -12.84 2.35
C LYS A 408 16.95 -12.82 0.82
N ARG A 409 16.34 -11.81 0.21
CA ARG A 409 16.26 -11.62 -1.25
C ARG A 409 17.41 -10.80 -1.83
N ILE A 410 18.21 -10.14 -1.00
CA ILE A 410 19.30 -9.28 -1.45
C ILE A 410 20.60 -10.10 -1.49
N SER A 411 21.19 -10.22 -2.67
CA SER A 411 22.46 -10.89 -2.86
C SER A 411 23.56 -10.21 -2.05
N GLY A 412 24.31 -10.98 -1.25
CA GLY A 412 25.43 -10.48 -0.44
C GLY A 412 25.11 -10.26 1.04
N VAL A 413 23.85 -10.45 1.47
CA VAL A 413 23.49 -10.47 2.90
C VAL A 413 23.97 -11.78 3.55
N LYS A 414 24.67 -11.67 4.69
CA LYS A 414 25.25 -12.79 5.42
C LYS A 414 24.36 -13.17 6.61
N PHE A 415 23.83 -14.40 6.58
CA PHE A 415 23.00 -14.98 7.65
C PHE A 415 23.85 -15.76 8.65
N LYS A 416 24.79 -15.07 9.31
CA LYS A 416 25.67 -15.64 10.34
C LYS A 416 25.99 -14.60 11.41
N GLU A 417 26.55 -15.05 12.52
CA GLU A 417 26.99 -14.17 13.62
C GLU A 417 27.96 -13.09 13.13
N PHE A 418 27.59 -11.83 13.33
CA PHE A 418 28.41 -10.67 12.98
C PHE A 418 29.77 -10.66 13.69
N LEU A 419 29.77 -11.04 14.97
CA LEU A 419 30.98 -11.06 15.81
C LEU A 419 32.02 -12.11 15.39
N GLY A 420 31.66 -13.02 14.47
CA GLY A 420 32.60 -13.96 13.88
C GLY A 420 33.57 -13.29 12.88
N ASP A 421 33.17 -12.18 12.27
CA ASP A 421 33.97 -11.49 11.25
C ASP A 421 34.47 -10.11 11.72
N TYR A 422 33.80 -9.50 12.70
CA TYR A 422 34.07 -8.14 13.18
C TYR A 422 34.09 -8.05 14.70
N GLN A 423 35.00 -7.23 15.22
CA GLN A 423 35.04 -6.80 16.61
C GLN A 423 34.39 -5.41 16.74
N ILE A 424 33.36 -5.28 17.58
CA ILE A 424 32.77 -3.97 17.94
C ILE A 424 33.72 -3.23 18.88
N LEU A 425 33.92 -1.95 18.64
CA LEU A 425 34.75 -1.04 19.43
C LEU A 425 33.87 0.02 20.10
N GLU A 426 34.21 1.30 20.00
CA GLU A 426 33.46 2.41 20.57
C GLU A 426 32.13 2.71 19.85
N GLU A 427 31.12 3.17 20.61
CA GLU A 427 29.90 3.75 20.06
C GLU A 427 30.23 5.10 19.42
N ILE A 428 29.79 5.31 18.17
CA ILE A 428 30.05 6.53 17.41
C ILE A 428 28.78 7.34 17.13
N GLY A 429 27.60 6.77 17.37
CA GLY A 429 26.35 7.52 17.27
C GLY A 429 25.11 6.69 17.61
N LYS A 430 24.06 7.35 18.08
CA LYS A 430 22.78 6.71 18.43
C LYS A 430 21.61 7.42 17.77
N GLY A 431 20.83 6.67 17.01
CA GLY A 431 19.59 7.11 16.36
C GLY A 431 18.34 6.61 17.09
N SER A 432 17.17 6.87 16.50
CA SER A 432 15.87 6.48 17.08
C SER A 432 15.62 4.96 17.04
N TYR A 433 16.17 4.26 16.05
CA TYR A 433 15.95 2.82 15.79
C TYR A 433 17.25 2.06 15.49
N SER A 434 18.40 2.73 15.63
CA SER A 434 19.70 2.13 15.32
C SER A 434 20.81 2.73 16.16
N THR A 435 21.86 1.96 16.43
CA THR A 435 23.09 2.44 17.05
C THR A 435 24.29 2.14 16.17
N ALA A 436 25.13 3.14 15.95
CA ALA A 436 26.34 3.05 15.16
C ALA A 436 27.57 2.86 16.05
N TYR A 437 28.41 1.90 15.69
CA TYR A 437 29.68 1.60 16.36
C TYR A 437 30.82 1.65 15.35
N LYS A 438 32.01 1.98 15.83
CA LYS A 438 33.24 1.63 15.12
C LYS A 438 33.47 0.13 15.30
N CYS A 439 33.94 -0.54 14.27
CA CYS A 439 34.30 -1.94 14.33
C CYS A 439 35.60 -2.22 13.58
N LYS A 440 36.23 -3.35 13.90
CA LYS A 440 37.47 -3.80 13.25
C LYS A 440 37.23 -5.18 12.66
N GLN A 441 37.50 -5.35 11.36
CA GLN A 441 37.40 -6.65 10.72
C GLN A 441 38.52 -7.55 11.25
N ILE A 442 38.18 -8.76 11.72
CA ILE A 442 39.12 -9.64 12.42
C ILE A 442 40.22 -10.14 11.48
N SER A 443 39.89 -10.48 10.23
CA SER A 443 40.82 -11.07 9.27
C SER A 443 41.88 -10.09 8.75
N THR A 444 41.52 -8.82 8.55
CA THR A 444 42.41 -7.81 7.94
C THR A 444 42.92 -6.79 8.95
N GLY A 445 42.25 -6.64 10.09
CA GLY A 445 42.49 -5.56 11.04
C GLY A 445 42.01 -4.19 10.56
N ASN A 446 41.30 -4.09 9.43
CA ASN A 446 40.81 -2.83 8.90
C ASN A 446 39.64 -2.30 9.73
N THR A 447 39.53 -0.97 9.82
CA THR A 447 38.51 -0.27 10.61
C THR A 447 37.31 0.10 9.73
N PHE A 448 36.11 -0.13 10.26
CA PHE A 448 34.83 0.12 9.60
C PHE A 448 33.84 0.77 10.59
N ALA A 449 32.72 1.25 10.08
CA ALA A 449 31.56 1.61 10.88
C ALA A 449 30.49 0.53 10.72
N VAL A 450 29.79 0.19 11.79
CA VAL A 450 28.64 -0.71 11.73
C VAL A 450 27.42 -0.03 12.34
N LYS A 451 26.35 0.08 11.56
CA LYS A 451 25.04 0.51 12.03
C LYS A 451 24.22 -0.73 12.38
N ILE A 452 23.85 -0.86 13.64
CA ILE A 452 23.06 -1.97 14.17
C ILE A 452 21.62 -1.50 14.30
N ILE A 453 20.73 -2.15 13.57
CA ILE A 453 19.31 -1.80 13.46
C ILE A 453 18.50 -2.93 14.08
N ASP A 454 17.52 -2.58 14.90
CA ASP A 454 16.54 -3.55 15.40
C ASP A 454 15.48 -3.75 14.31
N GLU A 455 15.44 -4.96 13.74
CA GLU A 455 14.57 -5.30 12.61
C GLU A 455 13.08 -5.18 12.97
N MET A 456 12.73 -5.36 14.26
CA MET A 456 11.35 -5.22 14.71
C MET A 456 10.88 -3.77 14.72
N MET A 457 11.82 -2.82 14.86
CA MET A 457 11.53 -1.39 14.96
C MET A 457 11.58 -0.69 13.60
N HIS A 458 12.43 -1.16 12.68
CA HIS A 458 12.61 -0.54 11.37
C HIS A 458 13.15 -1.54 10.33
N ASP A 459 12.51 -1.62 9.16
CA ASP A 459 12.98 -2.44 8.03
C ASP A 459 14.03 -1.66 7.21
N PRO A 460 15.31 -2.09 7.20
CA PRO A 460 16.38 -1.38 6.50
C PRO A 460 16.55 -1.81 5.03
N THR A 461 15.63 -2.61 4.47
CA THR A 461 15.75 -3.17 3.12
C THR A 461 15.98 -2.08 2.05
N GLU A 462 15.25 -0.96 2.12
CA GLU A 462 15.40 0.14 1.17
C GLU A 462 16.75 0.87 1.33
N GLU A 463 17.19 1.10 2.57
CA GLU A 463 18.52 1.68 2.87
C GLU A 463 19.64 0.80 2.29
N VAL A 464 19.55 -0.53 2.47
CA VAL A 464 20.51 -1.49 1.93
C VAL A 464 20.55 -1.45 0.40
N GLN A 465 19.40 -1.45 -0.27
CA GLN A 465 19.33 -1.43 -1.73
C GLN A 465 19.91 -0.14 -2.32
N ILE A 466 19.60 1.01 -1.73
CA ILE A 466 20.16 2.30 -2.15
C ILE A 466 21.68 2.27 -1.99
N LEU A 467 22.19 1.89 -0.81
CA LEU A 467 23.63 1.87 -0.56
C LEU A 467 24.39 0.86 -1.44
N LEU A 468 23.80 -0.29 -1.77
CA LEU A 468 24.38 -1.24 -2.73
C LEU A 468 24.45 -0.64 -4.15
N ARG A 469 23.43 0.14 -4.55
CA ARG A 469 23.38 0.79 -5.87
C ARG A 469 24.45 1.87 -6.03
N PHE A 470 24.70 2.65 -4.98
CA PHE A 470 25.71 3.71 -4.97
C PHE A 470 27.07 3.24 -4.43
N LYS A 471 27.30 1.93 -4.34
CA LYS A 471 28.57 1.37 -3.89
C LYS A 471 29.73 1.88 -4.75
N GLY A 472 30.71 2.53 -4.12
CA GLY A 472 31.89 3.08 -4.80
C GLY A 472 31.66 4.41 -5.52
N VAL A 473 30.47 5.01 -5.42
CA VAL A 473 30.23 6.37 -5.93
C VAL A 473 30.94 7.37 -5.00
N PRO A 474 31.76 8.31 -5.53
CA PRO A 474 32.44 9.30 -4.71
C PRO A 474 31.48 10.10 -3.85
N ASN A 475 31.93 10.49 -2.65
CA ASN A 475 31.17 11.32 -1.71
C ASN A 475 29.87 10.69 -1.17
N ILE A 476 29.63 9.38 -1.39
CA ILE A 476 28.58 8.58 -0.75
C ILE A 476 29.23 7.46 0.07
N VAL A 477 28.76 7.24 1.29
CA VAL A 477 29.29 6.16 2.14
C VAL A 477 29.12 4.79 1.47
N THR A 478 30.20 4.01 1.42
CA THR A 478 30.17 2.69 0.77
C THR A 478 29.77 1.60 1.75
N LEU A 479 28.71 0.86 1.41
CA LEU A 479 28.31 -0.36 2.12
C LEU A 479 29.20 -1.54 1.71
N ARG A 480 29.87 -2.12 2.69
CA ARG A 480 30.84 -3.21 2.56
C ARG A 480 30.18 -4.56 2.72
N ASP A 481 29.49 -4.74 3.83
CA ASP A 481 28.85 -5.99 4.21
C ASP A 481 27.52 -5.75 4.93
N VAL A 482 26.63 -6.74 4.84
CA VAL A 482 25.35 -6.74 5.55
C VAL A 482 25.22 -8.07 6.28
N TYR A 483 24.93 -8.03 7.57
CA TYR A 483 24.62 -9.23 8.35
C TYR A 483 23.24 -9.15 8.92
N GLU A 484 22.65 -10.32 9.09
CA GLU A 484 21.42 -10.50 9.84
C GLU A 484 21.59 -11.67 10.79
N CYS A 485 21.47 -11.37 12.08
CA CYS A 485 21.49 -12.37 13.13
C CYS A 485 20.73 -11.85 14.34
N SER A 486 20.02 -12.75 15.02
CA SER A 486 19.39 -12.47 16.32
C SER A 486 18.41 -11.27 16.31
N GLY A 487 17.62 -11.09 15.24
CA GLY A 487 16.64 -10.00 15.09
C GLY A 487 17.26 -8.62 14.87
N LYS A 488 18.56 -8.57 14.57
CA LYS A 488 19.31 -7.34 14.29
C LYS A 488 19.92 -7.40 12.90
N VAL A 489 19.93 -6.24 12.25
CA VAL A 489 20.60 -6.03 10.96
C VAL A 489 21.83 -5.17 11.18
N TYR A 490 22.96 -5.60 10.63
CA TYR A 490 24.26 -4.94 10.76
C TYR A 490 24.68 -4.43 9.38
N LEU A 491 24.68 -3.12 9.19
CA LEU A 491 25.16 -2.47 7.98
C LEU A 491 26.60 -2.03 8.20
N VAL A 492 27.56 -2.73 7.58
CA VAL A 492 28.98 -2.39 7.68
C VAL A 492 29.36 -1.47 6.54
N THR A 493 29.79 -0.26 6.87
CA THR A 493 30.22 0.75 5.90
C THR A 493 31.66 1.18 6.14
N ASP A 494 32.23 1.94 5.21
CA ASP A 494 33.50 2.62 5.44
C ASP A 494 33.44 3.50 6.70
N TYR A 495 34.52 3.47 7.48
CA TYR A 495 34.70 4.36 8.62
C TYR A 495 35.23 5.71 8.15
N LEU A 496 34.44 6.76 8.34
CA LEU A 496 34.78 8.13 7.94
C LEU A 496 35.54 8.81 9.08
N SER A 497 36.87 8.73 9.04
CA SER A 497 37.75 9.13 10.16
C SER A 497 37.92 10.64 10.36
N GLY A 498 37.50 11.45 9.39
CA GLY A 498 37.71 12.91 9.40
C GLY A 498 36.68 13.70 10.21
N GLY A 499 35.67 13.03 10.78
CA GLY A 499 34.66 13.66 11.64
C GLY A 499 33.62 14.47 10.86
N GLU A 500 32.72 15.12 11.60
CA GLU A 500 31.61 15.91 11.03
C GLU A 500 32.10 17.20 10.37
N LEU A 501 31.44 17.58 9.27
CA LEU A 501 31.73 18.82 8.54
C LEU A 501 31.77 20.04 9.47
N PHE A 502 30.77 20.20 10.33
CA PHE A 502 30.65 21.36 11.20
C PHE A 502 31.70 21.42 12.31
N ASP A 503 32.23 20.28 12.77
CA ASP A 503 33.33 20.29 13.75
C ASP A 503 34.57 20.96 13.18
N LYS A 504 34.86 20.74 11.88
CA LYS A 504 35.96 21.41 11.21
C LYS A 504 35.68 22.91 11.04
N ILE A 505 34.49 23.26 10.56
CA ILE A 505 34.10 24.66 10.33
C ILE A 505 34.21 25.47 11.63
N MET A 506 33.74 24.93 12.75
CA MET A 506 33.76 25.63 14.03
C MET A 506 35.15 25.65 14.69
N ARG A 507 36.06 24.73 14.33
CA ARG A 507 37.45 24.75 14.79
C ARG A 507 38.33 25.71 13.98
N GLN A 508 37.97 25.97 12.73
CA GLN A 508 38.68 26.94 11.89
C GLN A 508 38.28 28.36 12.32
N LYS A 509 39.27 29.17 12.74
CA LYS A 509 39.05 30.59 13.11
C LYS A 509 38.49 31.44 11.96
N PHE A 510 38.64 30.97 10.72
CA PHE A 510 38.18 31.63 9.50
C PHE A 510 37.67 30.56 8.54
N PHE A 511 36.44 30.71 8.05
CA PHE A 511 35.86 29.89 6.99
C PHE A 511 35.40 30.84 5.89
N SER A 512 36.05 30.77 4.74
CA SER A 512 35.87 31.70 3.62
C SER A 512 34.70 31.31 2.71
N GLU A 513 34.20 32.27 1.93
CA GLU A 513 33.24 31.97 0.87
C GLU A 513 33.79 30.96 -0.15
N LYS A 514 35.10 31.00 -0.41
CA LYS A 514 35.76 30.02 -1.28
C LYS A 514 35.66 28.59 -0.73
N GLU A 515 35.88 28.41 0.57
CA GLU A 515 35.75 27.11 1.23
C GLU A 515 34.29 26.67 1.28
N ALA A 516 33.37 27.56 1.66
CA ALA A 516 31.93 27.29 1.65
C ALA A 516 31.43 26.87 0.26
N SER A 517 31.86 27.58 -0.79
CA SER A 517 31.52 27.28 -2.18
C SER A 517 32.09 25.94 -2.63
N SER A 518 33.29 25.57 -2.19
CA SER A 518 33.89 24.26 -2.50
C SER A 518 33.11 23.12 -1.82
N VAL A 519 32.66 23.31 -0.58
CA VAL A 519 31.81 22.34 0.12
C VAL A 519 30.44 22.21 -0.55
N VAL A 520 29.80 23.33 -0.90
CA VAL A 520 28.49 23.31 -1.58
C VAL A 520 28.59 22.68 -2.95
N GLU A 521 29.68 22.90 -3.71
CA GLU A 521 29.89 22.24 -5.00
C GLU A 521 29.89 20.72 -4.86
N VAL A 522 30.63 20.19 -3.87
CA VAL A 522 30.70 18.75 -3.62
C VAL A 522 29.33 18.20 -3.23
N LEU A 523 28.65 18.84 -2.26
CA LEU A 523 27.33 18.39 -1.81
C LEU A 523 26.26 18.49 -2.91
N ALA A 524 26.25 19.59 -3.68
CA ALA A 524 25.33 19.77 -4.80
C ALA A 524 25.61 18.75 -5.91
N ARG A 525 26.87 18.41 -6.19
CA ARG A 525 27.24 17.36 -7.15
C ARG A 525 26.77 15.99 -6.67
N THR A 526 26.93 15.66 -5.40
CA THR A 526 26.43 14.40 -4.84
C THR A 526 24.91 14.33 -4.86
N LEU A 527 24.22 15.42 -4.49
CA LEU A 527 22.75 15.49 -4.58
C LEU A 527 22.26 15.42 -6.03
N ASP A 528 22.95 16.04 -6.98
CA ASP A 528 22.62 15.94 -8.41
C ASP A 528 22.71 14.49 -8.91
N ILE A 529 23.72 13.72 -8.46
CA ILE A 529 23.82 12.28 -8.76
C ILE A 529 22.63 11.51 -8.16
N LEU A 530 22.31 11.74 -6.88
CA LEU A 530 21.19 11.08 -6.21
C LEU A 530 19.85 11.43 -6.87
N HIS A 531 19.57 12.71 -7.07
CA HIS A 531 18.33 13.24 -7.63
C HIS A 531 18.13 12.80 -9.09
N LYS A 532 19.20 12.74 -9.90
CA LYS A 532 19.15 12.17 -11.27
C LYS A 532 18.78 10.69 -11.30
N GLN A 533 19.14 9.95 -10.25
CA GLN A 533 18.71 8.56 -10.08
C GLN A 533 17.40 8.45 -9.28
N MET A 534 16.67 9.56 -9.11
CA MET A 534 15.42 9.66 -8.37
C MET A 534 15.54 9.21 -6.90
N VAL A 535 16.71 9.36 -6.28
CA VAL A 535 16.89 9.10 -4.84
C VAL A 535 16.92 10.42 -4.09
N VAL A 536 16.11 10.55 -3.06
CA VAL A 536 16.10 11.72 -2.16
C VAL A 536 16.55 11.29 -0.78
N HIS A 537 17.44 12.07 -0.18
CA HIS A 537 18.05 11.73 1.09
C HIS A 537 17.09 11.95 2.27
N ARG A 538 16.32 13.05 2.27
CA ARG A 538 15.27 13.42 3.25
C ARG A 538 15.71 13.65 4.70
N ASP A 539 16.93 13.28 5.07
CA ASP A 539 17.51 13.59 6.39
C ASP A 539 18.89 14.24 6.25
N LEU A 540 19.07 15.09 5.22
CA LEU A 540 20.33 15.79 5.02
C LEU A 540 20.51 16.83 6.13
N LYS A 541 21.51 16.61 6.97
CA LYS A 541 21.83 17.44 8.14
C LYS A 541 23.33 17.36 8.45
N PRO A 542 23.86 18.31 9.22
CA PRO A 542 25.28 18.37 9.60
C PRO A 542 25.90 17.05 10.09
N SER A 543 25.21 16.30 10.95
CA SER A 543 25.72 15.05 11.53
C SER A 543 25.78 13.89 10.53
N ASN A 544 25.21 14.04 9.34
CA ASN A 544 25.18 13.03 8.28
C ASN A 544 26.16 13.38 7.14
N ILE A 545 27.03 14.37 7.35
CA ILE A 545 28.05 14.82 6.40
C ILE A 545 29.41 14.75 7.11
N LEU A 546 30.23 13.78 6.73
CA LEU A 546 31.51 13.48 7.37
C LEU A 546 32.65 13.49 6.37
N TYR A 547 33.86 13.76 6.83
CA TYR A 547 35.07 13.60 6.03
C TYR A 547 35.59 12.15 6.09
N SER A 548 35.97 11.57 4.95
CA SER A 548 36.53 10.21 4.88
C SER A 548 37.91 10.11 5.51
N ASP A 549 38.69 11.20 5.47
CA ASP A 549 40.06 11.28 5.96
C ASP A 549 40.30 12.48 6.88
N SER A 550 41.42 12.45 7.60
CA SER A 550 41.85 13.52 8.51
C SER A 550 42.40 14.76 7.81
N MET A 551 42.58 14.72 6.48
CA MET A 551 42.95 15.92 5.70
C MET A 551 41.74 16.85 5.56
N CYS A 552 40.53 16.27 5.63
CA CYS A 552 39.26 16.96 5.61
C CYS A 552 39.13 17.92 4.41
N SER A 553 39.65 17.55 3.24
CA SER A 553 39.46 18.38 2.05
C SER A 553 38.00 18.33 1.60
N PRO A 554 37.48 19.34 0.87
CA PRO A 554 36.12 19.29 0.35
C PRO A 554 35.83 18.00 -0.44
N GLU A 555 36.80 17.47 -1.17
CA GLU A 555 36.68 16.25 -1.97
C GLU A 555 36.55 14.98 -1.12
N SER A 556 37.00 15.01 0.15
CA SER A 556 36.86 13.89 1.09
C SER A 556 35.52 13.89 1.85
N ILE A 557 34.61 14.83 1.55
CA ILE A 557 33.26 14.86 2.13
C ILE A 557 32.45 13.66 1.64
N CYS A 558 31.77 12.98 2.57
CA CYS A 558 30.87 11.88 2.30
C CYS A 558 29.52 12.12 3.00
N ILE A 559 28.43 11.91 2.25
CA ILE A 559 27.08 11.81 2.81
C ILE A 559 26.90 10.39 3.35
N CYS A 560 26.44 10.27 4.58
CA CYS A 560 26.16 9.00 5.24
C CYS A 560 24.75 8.96 5.83
N ASP A 561 24.34 7.78 6.27
CA ASP A 561 23.04 7.50 6.91
C ASP A 561 21.83 7.73 5.99
N PHE A 562 21.52 6.69 5.20
CA PHE A 562 20.44 6.64 4.23
C PHE A 562 19.17 6.02 4.81
N GLY A 563 19.03 5.92 6.14
CA GLY A 563 17.88 5.28 6.79
C GLY A 563 16.54 5.99 6.57
N PHE A 564 16.56 7.24 6.12
CA PHE A 564 15.39 7.97 5.66
C PHE A 564 15.41 8.22 4.15
N ALA A 565 16.43 7.77 3.43
CA ALA A 565 16.47 7.95 1.99
C ALA A 565 15.31 7.19 1.35
N LYS A 566 14.86 7.66 0.20
CA LYS A 566 13.79 7.01 -0.55
C LYS A 566 14.09 7.05 -2.02
N GLN A 567 13.85 5.92 -2.67
CA GLN A 567 13.76 5.89 -4.11
C GLN A 567 12.42 6.52 -4.49
N LEU A 568 12.46 7.75 -4.99
CA LEU A 568 11.31 8.33 -5.68
C LEU A 568 11.02 7.51 -6.93
N ARG A 569 9.73 7.33 -7.19
CA ARG A 569 9.24 6.86 -8.48
C ARG A 569 9.59 7.95 -9.50
N ALA A 570 9.92 7.57 -10.74
CA ALA A 570 10.25 8.54 -11.77
C ALA A 570 9.10 9.57 -11.97
N GLU A 571 9.36 10.69 -12.65
CA GLU A 571 8.35 11.73 -12.98
C GLU A 571 7.13 11.18 -13.75
N ASN A 572 7.22 9.94 -14.22
CA ASN A 572 6.19 9.17 -14.91
C ASN A 572 5.78 7.87 -14.18
N GLY A 573 6.12 7.69 -12.90
CA GLY A 573 5.63 6.58 -12.07
C GLY A 573 6.25 5.20 -12.32
N LEU A 574 7.18 5.05 -13.26
CA LEU A 574 7.81 3.77 -13.62
C LEU A 574 9.16 3.52 -12.90
N LEU A 575 9.50 2.24 -12.70
CA LEU A 575 10.86 1.76 -12.44
C LEU A 575 11.70 1.85 -13.75
N MET A 576 13.00 2.09 -13.60
CA MET A 576 13.96 2.37 -14.68
C MET A 576 14.10 1.24 -15.73
N THR A 577 13.52 1.39 -16.93
CA THR A 577 14.07 0.98 -18.26
C THR A 577 13.30 1.75 -19.37
N PRO A 578 13.91 2.14 -20.52
CA PRO A 578 13.52 3.33 -21.25
C PRO A 578 12.35 3.06 -22.20
N CYS A 579 11.22 3.76 -22.01
CA CYS A 579 10.27 4.10 -23.07
C CYS A 579 9.49 5.37 -22.67
N TYR A 580 9.25 6.23 -23.65
CA TYR A 580 8.79 7.61 -23.56
C TYR A 580 7.50 7.84 -22.75
N THR A 581 7.50 8.93 -21.95
CA THR A 581 6.52 10.05 -21.93
C THR A 581 6.08 10.47 -20.51
N ALA A 582 6.45 11.69 -20.10
CA ALA A 582 6.25 12.28 -18.77
C ALA A 582 5.04 13.24 -18.64
N GLN A 583 4.15 13.28 -19.62
CA GLN A 583 3.14 14.36 -19.72
C GLN A 583 1.86 14.15 -18.89
N PHE A 584 1.79 13.06 -18.12
CA PHE A 584 0.53 12.58 -17.53
C PHE A 584 0.53 12.37 -16.01
N ALA A 585 1.66 12.63 -15.34
CA ALA A 585 1.66 12.66 -13.89
C ALA A 585 0.82 13.85 -13.39
N ALA A 586 -0.09 13.57 -12.44
CA ALA A 586 -0.93 14.59 -11.85
C ALA A 586 -0.06 15.73 -11.30
N PRO A 587 -0.44 17.01 -11.48
CA PRO A 587 0.38 18.14 -11.08
C PRO A 587 0.83 18.05 -9.62
N GLU A 588 0.00 17.53 -8.71
CA GLU A 588 0.29 17.26 -7.30
C GLU A 588 1.37 16.19 -7.06
N VAL A 589 1.48 15.18 -7.93
CA VAL A 589 2.48 14.11 -7.83
C VAL A 589 3.85 14.62 -8.30
N LEU A 590 3.89 15.35 -9.42
CA LEU A 590 5.09 16.09 -9.85
C LEU A 590 5.46 17.18 -8.82
N LYS A 591 4.45 17.86 -8.25
CA LYS A 591 4.64 18.82 -7.16
C LYS A 591 5.25 18.16 -5.93
N MET A 592 4.83 16.94 -5.55
CA MET A 592 5.38 16.22 -4.39
C MET A 592 6.78 15.65 -4.65
N GLN A 593 7.08 15.16 -5.86
CA GLN A 593 8.43 14.69 -6.21
C GLN A 593 9.44 15.86 -6.23
N GLY A 594 9.10 16.96 -6.89
CA GLY A 594 9.87 18.20 -6.84
C GLY A 594 9.97 18.76 -5.42
N TYR A 595 8.90 18.66 -4.61
CA TYR A 595 8.91 19.02 -3.19
C TYR A 595 9.93 18.20 -2.39
N HIS A 596 10.00 16.88 -2.60
CA HIS A 596 10.93 16.02 -1.89
C HIS A 596 12.40 16.32 -2.24
N MET A 597 12.74 16.48 -3.51
CA MET A 597 14.09 16.90 -3.91
C MET A 597 14.41 18.30 -3.38
N ALA A 598 13.44 19.21 -3.42
CA ALA A 598 13.55 20.56 -2.86
C ALA A 598 13.73 20.58 -1.33
N CYS A 599 13.39 19.50 -0.60
CA CYS A 599 13.72 19.37 0.82
C CYS A 599 15.24 19.20 1.03
N ASP A 600 15.92 18.41 0.21
CA ASP A 600 17.38 18.25 0.28
C ASP A 600 18.07 19.59 -0.06
N ILE A 601 17.54 20.33 -1.03
CA ILE A 601 18.02 21.68 -1.39
C ILE A 601 17.82 22.67 -0.25
N TRP A 602 16.67 22.64 0.43
CA TRP A 602 16.44 23.45 1.61
C TRP A 602 17.45 23.15 2.71
N SER A 603 17.68 21.86 3.01
CA SER A 603 18.72 21.44 3.95
C SER A 603 20.11 21.95 3.55
N LEU A 604 20.47 21.90 2.27
CA LEU A 604 21.71 22.48 1.76
C LEU A 604 21.77 23.99 1.94
N GLY A 605 20.66 24.70 1.77
CA GLY A 605 20.51 26.13 2.06
C GLY A 605 20.73 26.46 3.53
N ILE A 606 20.19 25.66 4.44
CA ILE A 606 20.42 25.80 5.89
C ILE A 606 21.91 25.60 6.19
N ILE A 607 22.51 24.53 5.63
CA ILE A 607 23.94 24.26 5.79
C ILE A 607 24.77 25.45 5.30
N LEU A 608 24.55 25.95 4.08
CA LEU A 608 25.29 27.10 3.54
C LEU A 608 25.12 28.35 4.40
N TYR A 609 23.89 28.69 4.82
CA TYR A 609 23.65 29.81 5.72
C TYR A 609 24.50 29.67 6.99
N THR A 610 24.52 28.48 7.60
CA THR A 610 25.30 28.24 8.82
C THR A 610 26.80 28.25 8.57
N MET A 611 27.29 27.80 7.41
CA MET A 611 28.70 27.90 7.05
C MET A 611 29.15 29.37 6.90
N LEU A 612 28.29 30.22 6.33
CA LEU A 612 28.62 31.64 6.10
C LEU A 612 28.50 32.51 7.35
N THR A 613 27.63 32.15 8.30
CA THR A 613 27.30 33.03 9.44
C THR A 613 27.61 32.44 10.80
N GLY A 614 27.82 31.12 10.90
CA GLY A 614 27.87 30.39 12.17
C GLY A 614 26.51 30.29 12.88
N ARG A 615 25.41 30.68 12.24
CA ARG A 615 24.06 30.74 12.83
C ARG A 615 23.06 29.92 12.02
N ILE A 616 21.89 29.65 12.61
CA ILE A 616 20.78 28.99 11.92
C ILE A 616 19.73 30.05 11.55
N PRO A 617 19.24 30.10 10.30
CA PRO A 617 18.45 31.23 9.79
C PRO A 617 17.12 31.50 10.51
N PHE A 618 16.56 30.51 11.20
CA PHE A 618 15.22 30.61 11.82
C PHE A 618 15.21 30.28 13.32
N ALA A 619 16.36 29.90 13.89
CA ALA A 619 16.49 29.53 15.30
C ALA A 619 17.35 30.56 16.04
N THR A 620 16.84 31.03 17.19
CA THR A 620 17.52 31.93 18.11
C THR A 620 18.37 31.18 19.14
N GLY A 621 18.11 29.89 19.35
CA GLY A 621 18.90 29.03 20.23
C GLY A 621 18.37 27.59 20.31
N PRO A 622 19.02 26.71 21.09
CA PRO A 622 18.72 25.27 21.14
C PRO A 622 17.39 24.93 21.81
N ASN A 623 16.81 25.88 22.56
CA ASN A 623 15.57 25.71 23.30
C ASN A 623 14.37 26.38 22.63
N ASP A 624 14.53 26.84 21.39
CA ASP A 624 13.42 27.42 20.63
C ASP A 624 12.30 26.38 20.46
N PRO A 625 11.04 26.70 20.82
CA PRO A 625 9.91 25.81 20.61
C PRO A 625 9.70 25.54 19.10
N PRO A 626 9.34 24.31 18.69
CA PRO A 626 9.11 23.99 17.29
C PRO A 626 8.12 24.94 16.59
N GLU A 627 7.07 25.36 17.29
CA GLU A 627 6.02 26.23 16.78
C GLU A 627 6.56 27.63 16.43
N VAL A 628 7.52 28.13 17.22
CA VAL A 628 8.16 29.43 16.99
C VAL A 628 9.07 29.38 15.76
N ILE A 629 9.81 28.28 15.61
CA ILE A 629 10.68 28.05 14.46
C ILE A 629 9.84 27.97 13.17
N LEU A 630 8.76 27.17 13.18
CA LEU A 630 7.86 27.02 12.05
C LEU A 630 7.20 28.34 11.67
N ARG A 631 6.73 29.12 12.65
CA ARG A 631 6.15 30.45 12.40
C ARG A 631 7.14 31.41 11.73
N ARG A 632 8.42 31.36 12.10
CA ARG A 632 9.47 32.18 11.44
C ARG A 632 9.72 31.75 10.00
N ILE A 633 9.64 30.45 9.70
CA ILE A 633 9.72 29.94 8.32
C ILE A 633 8.52 30.42 7.50
N GLU A 634 7.32 30.41 8.08
CA GLU A 634 6.09 30.88 7.41
C GLU A 634 6.09 32.38 7.11
N LEU A 635 6.77 33.19 7.94
CA LEU A 635 6.90 34.64 7.75
C LEU A 635 7.75 35.03 6.53
N GLY A 636 8.51 34.10 5.96
CA GLY A 636 9.28 34.32 4.74
C GLY A 636 10.77 33.97 4.85
N PRO A 637 11.58 34.34 3.83
CA PRO A 637 13.02 34.06 3.83
C PRO A 637 13.73 34.77 5.00
N PRO A 638 14.91 34.27 5.42
CA PRO A 638 15.65 34.89 6.51
C PRO A 638 16.05 36.33 6.16
N GLN A 639 15.91 37.24 7.12
CA GLN A 639 16.34 38.62 6.95
C GLN A 639 17.86 38.71 7.05
N LEU A 640 18.53 39.10 5.96
CA LEU A 640 19.99 39.25 5.90
C LEU A 640 20.45 40.60 6.45
N THR A 641 19.90 41.02 7.59
CA THR A 641 20.14 42.33 8.22
C THR A 641 21.27 42.32 9.25
N ASP A 642 21.70 41.14 9.68
CA ASP A 642 22.80 40.98 10.63
C ASP A 642 24.12 41.52 10.05
N SER A 643 24.95 42.13 10.91
CA SER A 643 26.24 42.71 10.51
C SER A 643 27.19 41.71 9.85
N CYS A 644 27.02 40.39 10.10
CA CYS A 644 27.78 39.33 9.46
C CYS A 644 27.55 39.25 7.93
N TRP A 645 26.41 39.72 7.43
CA TRP A 645 26.10 39.73 5.99
C TRP A 645 26.75 40.89 5.23
N SER A 646 27.28 41.90 5.92
CA SER A 646 27.93 43.05 5.29
C SER A 646 29.19 42.66 4.51
N SER A 647 29.91 41.62 4.95
CA SER A 647 31.14 41.12 4.34
C SER A 647 30.93 39.96 3.37
N ILE A 648 29.69 39.46 3.23
CA ILE A 648 29.35 38.35 2.34
C ILE A 648 28.93 38.90 0.97
N SER A 649 29.40 38.28 -0.11
CA SER A 649 29.10 38.67 -1.48
C SER A 649 27.61 38.57 -1.80
N ASP A 650 27.11 39.46 -2.65
CA ASP A 650 25.70 39.43 -3.05
C ASP A 650 25.34 38.16 -3.84
N ALA A 651 26.31 37.55 -4.51
CA ALA A 651 26.15 36.26 -5.17
C ALA A 651 25.88 35.13 -4.15
N ALA A 652 26.62 35.08 -3.04
CA ALA A 652 26.36 34.12 -1.96
C ALA A 652 24.98 34.34 -1.32
N LYS A 653 24.63 35.61 -1.04
CA LYS A 653 23.31 35.98 -0.48
C LYS A 653 22.18 35.52 -1.38
N HIS A 654 22.30 35.77 -2.69
CA HIS A 654 21.31 35.37 -3.67
C HIS A 654 21.11 33.85 -3.70
N LEU A 655 22.21 33.09 -3.74
CA LEU A 655 22.15 31.63 -3.73
C LEU A 655 21.50 31.09 -2.45
N VAL A 656 21.88 31.59 -1.27
CA VAL A 656 21.27 31.23 0.02
C VAL A 656 19.76 31.47 0.01
N LEU A 657 19.32 32.67 -0.39
CA LEU A 657 17.90 33.02 -0.43
C LEU A 657 17.12 32.18 -1.45
N SER A 658 17.74 31.82 -2.57
CA SER A 658 17.11 30.95 -3.57
C SER A 658 16.87 29.53 -3.03
N MET A 659 17.82 28.96 -2.29
CA MET A 659 17.67 27.63 -1.66
C MET A 659 16.70 27.65 -0.48
N LEU A 660 16.63 28.76 0.26
CA LEU A 660 15.72 28.97 1.39
C LEU A 660 14.39 29.62 0.99
N ASN A 661 13.97 29.45 -0.27
CA ASN A 661 12.65 29.90 -0.69
C ASN A 661 11.56 29.05 -0.01
N VAL A 662 10.58 29.70 0.62
CA VAL A 662 9.46 29.01 1.27
C VAL A 662 8.68 28.16 0.26
N ASP A 663 8.55 28.63 -0.99
CA ASP A 663 7.98 27.85 -2.07
C ASP A 663 9.02 26.87 -2.64
N PRO A 664 8.85 25.54 -2.46
CA PRO A 664 9.81 24.54 -2.93
C PRO A 664 10.00 24.53 -4.44
N LYS A 665 9.04 25.02 -5.22
CA LYS A 665 9.15 25.10 -6.69
C LYS A 665 10.06 26.21 -7.19
N LYS A 666 10.29 27.21 -6.34
CA LYS A 666 11.16 28.35 -6.64
C LYS A 666 12.60 28.09 -6.21
N ARG A 667 12.86 26.96 -5.54
CA ARG A 667 14.22 26.55 -5.17
C ARG A 667 14.94 26.03 -6.41
N PRO A 668 16.23 26.32 -6.57
CA PRO A 668 17.03 25.74 -7.64
C PRO A 668 17.19 24.23 -7.43
N THR A 669 17.27 23.48 -8.51
CA THR A 669 17.71 22.09 -8.49
C THR A 669 19.21 22.00 -8.18
N ALA A 670 19.69 20.83 -7.74
CA ALA A 670 21.11 20.60 -7.52
C ALA A 670 21.96 20.90 -8.78
N SER A 671 21.43 20.55 -9.97
CA SER A 671 22.06 20.87 -11.26
C SER A 671 22.15 22.36 -11.55
N GLU A 672 21.13 23.14 -11.17
CA GLU A 672 21.13 24.61 -11.31
C GLU A 672 22.10 25.27 -10.34
N ILE A 673 22.21 24.77 -9.10
CA ILE A 673 23.21 25.24 -8.13
C ILE A 673 24.63 25.08 -8.69
N LEU A 674 24.95 23.94 -9.32
CA LEU A 674 26.25 23.72 -9.95
C LEU A 674 26.54 24.69 -11.11
N ARG A 675 25.51 25.30 -11.69
CA ARG A 675 25.64 26.30 -12.76
C ARG A 675 25.67 27.72 -12.24
N ASP A 676 25.36 27.95 -10.96
CA ASP A 676 25.33 29.26 -10.34
C ASP A 676 26.71 29.94 -10.43
N PRO A 677 26.76 31.25 -10.74
CA PRO A 677 28.02 32.00 -10.84
C PRO A 677 28.90 31.89 -9.59
N TRP A 678 28.32 31.80 -8.39
CA TRP A 678 29.06 31.69 -7.14
C TRP A 678 29.77 30.35 -7.00
N ILE A 679 29.22 29.28 -7.58
CA ILE A 679 29.82 27.94 -7.59
C ILE A 679 30.82 27.79 -8.75
N LYS A 680 30.47 28.26 -9.95
CA LYS A 680 31.34 28.20 -11.14
C LYS A 680 32.63 28.99 -10.97
N ASN A 681 32.54 30.18 -10.38
CA ASN A 681 33.66 31.08 -10.19
C ASN A 681 34.33 30.92 -8.81
N ARG A 682 34.14 29.78 -8.13
CA ARG A 682 34.64 29.55 -6.76
C ARG A 682 36.14 29.81 -6.58
N THR A 683 36.94 29.60 -7.63
CA THR A 683 38.39 29.85 -7.59
C THR A 683 38.75 31.33 -7.48
N LEU A 684 37.83 32.21 -7.92
CA LEU A 684 37.93 33.67 -7.88
C LEU A 684 37.32 34.28 -6.61
N LEU A 685 36.68 33.48 -5.75
CA LEU A 685 36.11 33.97 -4.50
C LEU A 685 37.20 34.33 -3.49
N PRO A 686 36.94 35.29 -2.58
CA PRO A 686 37.89 35.68 -1.55
C PRO A 686 38.31 34.49 -0.68
N ALA A 687 39.62 34.24 -0.58
CA ALA A 687 40.19 33.18 0.26
C ALA A 687 40.31 33.57 1.74
N HIS A 688 40.13 34.85 2.05
CA HIS A 688 40.12 35.39 3.41
C HIS A 688 38.83 36.19 3.62
N PRO A 689 38.07 35.94 4.70
CA PRO A 689 36.91 36.76 4.99
C PRO A 689 37.38 38.18 5.34
N SER A 690 36.66 39.20 4.84
CA SER A 690 36.95 40.61 5.18
C SER A 690 36.68 40.93 6.66
N TYR A 691 36.12 39.98 7.42
CA TYR A 691 35.75 40.12 8.82
C TYR A 691 36.00 38.81 9.61
N SER A 692 36.49 38.92 10.84
CA SER A 692 36.64 37.79 11.77
C SER A 692 35.28 37.49 12.40
N LEU A 693 34.57 36.48 11.90
CA LEU A 693 33.36 35.98 12.55
C LEU A 693 33.72 35.43 13.93
N GLN A 694 33.24 36.05 15.00
CA GLN A 694 33.19 35.41 16.31
C GLN A 694 32.12 34.33 16.24
N LEU A 695 32.53 33.13 15.85
CA LEU A 695 31.63 31.98 15.78
C LEU A 695 31.14 31.64 17.21
N PRO A 696 29.84 31.34 17.38
CA PRO A 696 29.35 30.78 18.63
C PRO A 696 30.07 29.45 18.94
N ASP A 697 30.08 29.04 20.21
CA ASP A 697 30.66 27.76 20.60
C ASP A 697 30.06 26.60 19.78
N ALA A 698 30.92 25.69 19.31
CA ALA A 698 30.56 24.60 18.42
C ALA A 698 29.43 23.73 19.00
N GLN A 699 29.40 23.50 20.32
CA GLN A 699 28.35 22.73 20.98
C GLN A 699 27.02 23.45 20.96
N THR A 700 27.04 24.79 21.09
CA THR A 700 25.82 25.61 21.05
C THR A 700 25.21 25.60 19.66
N VAL A 701 26.02 25.74 18.60
CA VAL A 701 25.55 25.63 17.21
C VAL A 701 24.99 24.22 16.95
N LYS A 702 25.71 23.17 17.35
CA LYS A 702 25.25 21.78 17.21
C LYS A 702 23.94 21.52 17.94
N ALA A 703 23.80 21.96 19.19
CA ALA A 703 22.56 21.81 19.94
C ALA A 703 21.39 22.54 19.25
N THR A 704 21.67 23.71 18.67
CA THR A 704 20.67 24.48 17.91
C THR A 704 20.29 23.79 16.61
N VAL A 705 21.25 23.18 15.90
CA VAL A 705 21.01 22.37 14.69
C VAL A 705 20.13 21.18 15.06
N VAL A 706 20.49 20.43 16.09
CA VAL A 706 19.73 19.26 16.54
C VAL A 706 18.31 19.65 16.95
N GLY A 707 18.14 20.74 17.72
CA GLY A 707 16.84 21.29 18.10
C GLY A 707 15.99 21.68 16.89
N PHE A 708 16.58 22.41 15.92
CA PHE A 708 15.91 22.86 14.70
C PHE A 708 15.45 21.69 13.81
N PHE A 709 16.33 20.73 13.51
CA PHE A 709 15.95 19.57 12.70
C PHE A 709 15.00 18.62 13.44
N LYS A 710 15.05 18.56 14.78
CA LYS A 710 14.07 17.84 15.59
C LYS A 710 12.69 18.50 15.53
N ALA A 711 12.62 19.84 15.63
CA ALA A 711 11.39 20.62 15.47
C ALA A 711 10.71 20.39 14.11
N LEU A 712 11.51 20.33 13.03
CA LEU A 712 11.00 20.00 11.70
C LEU A 712 10.43 18.56 11.62
N LYS A 713 10.93 17.63 12.43
CA LYS A 713 10.41 16.25 12.51
C LYS A 713 9.17 16.10 13.40
N THR A 714 8.96 17.01 14.37
CA THR A 714 7.84 17.02 15.32
C THR A 714 6.68 17.92 14.91
N SER A 715 6.77 18.61 13.76
CA SER A 715 5.57 19.15 13.10
C SER A 715 4.51 18.06 13.06
N PRO A 716 3.20 18.37 13.17
CA PRO A 716 2.18 17.35 13.02
C PRO A 716 2.43 16.69 11.67
N ARG A 717 3.00 15.48 11.70
CA ARG A 717 2.76 14.50 10.66
C ARG A 717 1.25 14.55 10.56
N THR A 718 0.73 14.82 9.37
CA THR A 718 -0.57 14.28 9.05
C THR A 718 -0.46 12.83 9.47
N GLU A 719 -1.07 12.47 10.59
CA GLU A 719 -1.17 11.07 10.97
C GLU A 719 -1.67 10.40 9.70
N LEU A 720 -0.98 9.36 9.25
CA LEU A 720 -1.60 8.48 8.28
C LEU A 720 -2.81 7.93 9.01
N GLU A 721 -3.94 8.59 8.81
CA GLU A 721 -5.19 8.19 9.40
C GLU A 721 -5.46 6.75 8.93
N PRO A 722 -6.20 5.95 9.72
CA PRO A 722 -6.57 4.60 9.33
C PRO A 722 -7.07 4.56 7.88
N VAL A 723 -6.92 3.43 7.16
CA VAL A 723 -7.34 3.32 5.75
C VAL A 723 -8.74 3.90 5.50
N GLY A 724 -9.64 3.80 6.50
CA GLY A 724 -10.98 4.42 6.55
C GLY A 724 -11.07 5.95 6.33
N ALA A 725 -9.97 6.68 6.51
CA ALA A 725 -9.88 8.12 6.34
C ALA A 725 -9.34 8.57 4.98
N SER A 726 -8.84 7.64 4.16
CA SER A 726 -8.55 7.94 2.75
C SER A 726 -9.82 8.44 2.07
N PHE A 727 -9.70 9.42 1.16
CA PHE A 727 -10.83 9.94 0.39
C PHE A 727 -11.62 8.82 -0.32
N LEU A 728 -10.92 7.78 -0.79
CA LEU A 728 -11.52 6.55 -1.36
C LEU A 728 -12.36 5.78 -0.34
N ALA A 729 -11.89 5.66 0.91
CA ALA A 729 -12.57 4.95 1.98
C ALA A 729 -13.69 5.78 2.62
N GLN A 730 -13.52 7.09 2.80
CA GLN A 730 -14.56 8.00 3.32
C GLN A 730 -15.77 8.10 2.37
N ARG A 731 -15.54 8.07 1.06
CA ARG A 731 -16.61 8.01 0.05
C ARG A 731 -17.47 6.74 0.18
N ARG A 732 -16.88 5.61 0.61
CA ARG A 732 -17.60 4.34 0.81
C ARG A 732 -18.12 4.16 2.25
N GLY A 733 -17.47 4.75 3.26
CA GLY A 733 -17.83 4.70 4.68
C GLY A 733 -19.11 5.46 5.06
N ARG A 734 -19.53 6.45 4.24
CA ARG A 734 -20.80 7.18 4.42
C ARG A 734 -22.07 6.32 4.21
N GLN A 735 -21.95 5.03 3.93
CA GLN A 735 -23.08 4.09 3.77
C GLN A 735 -23.27 3.08 4.93
N LYS A 736 -22.75 3.32 6.14
CA LYS A 736 -23.30 2.67 7.34
C LYS A 736 -24.48 3.50 7.86
N PRO A 737 -25.69 2.95 8.05
CA PRO A 737 -26.78 3.71 8.67
C PRO A 737 -26.45 3.95 10.14
N THR A 738 -26.09 5.19 10.48
CA THR A 738 -26.11 5.69 11.86
C THR A 738 -27.55 6.00 12.23
N THR A 739 -28.17 5.11 13.01
CA THR A 739 -29.35 5.47 13.81
C THR A 739 -28.89 5.77 15.23
N ALA A 740 -29.40 6.90 15.76
CA ALA A 740 -29.31 7.43 17.13
C ALA A 740 -28.16 8.42 17.41
N SER A 741 -28.46 9.72 17.36
CA SER A 741 -28.55 10.62 18.54
C SER A 741 -28.38 12.09 18.13
N ALA A 742 -29.46 12.88 18.16
CA ALA A 742 -29.46 14.32 18.52
C ALA A 742 -30.88 14.89 18.36
N ALA A 743 -31.75 14.59 19.32
CA ALA A 743 -32.80 15.49 19.73
C ALA A 743 -32.47 15.83 21.20
N GLY A 744 -32.15 17.09 21.45
CA GLY A 744 -31.65 17.57 22.74
C GLY A 744 -31.52 19.10 22.74
N ASN A 745 -32.62 19.77 22.37
CA ASN A 745 -33.19 21.01 22.93
C ASN A 745 -34.20 21.60 21.95
#